data_AF-A0A7X9PIK6-F1
#
_entry.id   AF-A0A7X9PIK6-F1
#
_cell.length_a   1.000
_cell.length_b   1.000
_cell.length_c   1.000
_cell.angle_alpha   90.00
_cell.angle_beta   90.00
_cell.angle_gamma   90.00
#
_symmetry.space_group_name_H-M   'P 1'
#
loop_
_entity.id
_entity.type
_entity.pdbx_description
1 polymer ?
#
loop_
_entity_poly.entity_id
_entity_poly.type
_entity_poly.pdbx_seq_one_letter_code
_entity_poly.pdbx_strand_id
1 'polypeptide(L)'
;MDFKKAYQRQAVIEYLQNEFLPEDFIVVNQPVQVDVDFSYSKHITLLGRCSSLALLVFEIQHRSQRDARVALSRDAFRLLSMFDENRALVLFVPENAYNYRLSLVTITPVIDEQGVKIQKQYSNSLRYSFLLGVDAKTHTPEQFLIKKGRVNSVDDLLSRFSVEVVNREFYQGITALFSDLVGGKRQQGNKTIEYEGKLKLPGYDFSKNEQLYKEFAVRLIGRTVFCWFLKKKISIKGIPLIPDELLSFKSIEQQTNIYHNIIEPLFFEILNTSIEKRKDEYKKAPYNQIPFLNGGLFEPHLFDFYDNGQTNYGLKIPDEWWKEFIQFLETYNFTIDENTSIDIDLSVDPEMLGRIFENLLAEINPETGDTARKSTGSFYTPRAIVEFMVDESIKQFLAQQLETKPQTFDKLLDYTQESSGLMPEQEQKVLQAIQKMKILDPACGSGAFPMGMLQKILLILQKVDHKAQSSIDTILNEITDPIQRKLLKQKLEAAHLLDDIDFEDYARKLSVIKNNIFGVDIQPIAVEISRLRFFLSLIVDEVIQDEQPNRGVEALPNLDFKFVCANSLIRLPEIQQYQLFDDYQLLNNLEQIRAEYFTANNDEKKQLRKDFEQIQQQIYQSLIQNPFSSSDPNSKFMLLANWKPFSNEATTWFDPTWMFGVKDGFDIIIGNPPYISTKGVSDQTKKLFEEQYGFADDTYNHFFFKGIELLKDGGILSYISSKTFWTIQTKKNLRELLLKNTLWLIYDTANPFASAMVDTCITIVQKQQPDEQHVI
;
A
#
# COMPACT_ATOMS: atom_id res chain seq x y z
N MET A 1 9.36 -14.55 -31.82
CA MET A 1 9.05 -15.43 -30.63
C MET A 1 7.56 -15.45 -30.33
N ASP A 2 7.02 -16.57 -29.84
CA ASP A 2 5.65 -16.62 -29.28
C ASP A 2 5.74 -16.76 -27.75
N PHE A 3 5.38 -15.70 -27.02
CA PHE A 3 5.49 -15.66 -25.57
C PHE A 3 4.41 -16.48 -24.83
N LYS A 4 3.44 -17.06 -25.55
CA LYS A 4 2.41 -17.95 -24.99
C LYS A 4 2.80 -19.43 -25.02
N LYS A 5 4.06 -19.74 -25.36
CA LYS A 5 4.57 -21.11 -25.39
C LYS A 5 5.51 -21.38 -24.23
N ALA A 6 5.55 -22.65 -23.80
CA ALA A 6 6.53 -23.15 -22.85
C ALA A 6 7.96 -22.83 -23.30
N TYR A 7 8.87 -22.70 -22.33
CA TYR A 7 10.24 -22.29 -22.57
C TYR A 7 10.96 -23.25 -23.53
N GLN A 8 11.56 -22.69 -24.57
CA GLN A 8 12.44 -23.42 -25.49
C GLN A 8 13.70 -22.58 -25.72
N ARG A 9 14.84 -23.07 -25.20
CA ARG A 9 16.13 -22.37 -25.25
C ARG A 9 16.48 -21.90 -26.67
N GLN A 10 16.34 -22.77 -27.67
CA GLN A 10 16.70 -22.45 -29.05
C GLN A 10 15.86 -21.30 -29.62
N ALA A 11 14.54 -21.33 -29.41
CA ALA A 11 13.64 -20.27 -29.86
C ALA A 11 13.96 -18.93 -29.17
N VAL A 12 14.34 -18.97 -27.89
CA VAL A 12 14.74 -17.77 -27.14
C VAL A 12 16.06 -17.20 -27.67
N ILE A 13 17.07 -18.03 -27.92
CA ILE A 13 18.34 -17.59 -28.51
C ILE A 13 18.11 -16.93 -29.88
N GLU A 14 17.31 -17.56 -30.74
CA GLU A 14 16.98 -17.03 -32.06
C GLU A 14 16.28 -15.67 -31.98
N TYR A 15 15.32 -15.54 -31.07
CA TYR A 15 14.64 -14.28 -30.81
C TYR A 15 15.59 -13.19 -30.31
N LEU A 16 16.43 -13.52 -29.32
CA LEU A 16 17.40 -12.57 -28.78
C LEU A 16 18.36 -12.08 -29.86
N GLN A 17 18.85 -12.98 -30.73
CA GLN A 17 19.80 -12.64 -31.78
C GLN A 17 19.19 -11.88 -32.97
N ASN A 18 17.97 -12.24 -33.36
CA ASN A 18 17.38 -11.79 -34.63
C ASN A 18 16.37 -10.65 -34.47
N GLU A 19 15.68 -10.56 -33.33
CA GLU A 19 14.53 -9.68 -33.14
C GLU A 19 14.71 -8.67 -32.00
N PHE A 20 15.42 -9.03 -30.91
CA PHE A 20 15.44 -8.23 -29.68
C PHE A 20 16.74 -7.50 -29.39
N LEU A 21 17.88 -8.20 -29.30
CA LEU A 21 19.16 -7.58 -28.98
C LEU A 21 19.80 -6.95 -30.23
N PRO A 22 20.76 -6.02 -30.06
CA PRO A 22 21.52 -5.48 -31.18
C PRO A 22 22.30 -6.56 -31.93
N GLU A 23 22.75 -6.24 -33.15
CA GLU A 23 23.44 -7.18 -34.03
C GLU A 23 24.79 -7.68 -33.47
N ASP A 24 25.36 -6.97 -32.49
CA ASP A 24 26.61 -7.36 -31.82
C ASP A 24 26.41 -8.38 -30.69
N PHE A 25 25.20 -8.91 -30.51
CA PHE A 25 24.94 -10.02 -29.59
C PHE A 25 25.57 -11.33 -30.12
N ILE A 26 26.44 -11.92 -29.32
CA ILE A 26 27.16 -13.16 -29.62
C ILE A 26 26.63 -14.28 -28.74
N VAL A 27 26.17 -15.37 -29.36
CA VAL A 27 25.73 -16.59 -28.67
C VAL A 27 26.95 -17.38 -28.20
N VAL A 28 26.95 -17.78 -26.93
CA VAL A 28 28.02 -18.54 -26.27
C VAL A 28 27.54 -19.94 -25.87
N ASN A 29 26.38 -20.03 -25.22
CA ASN A 29 25.74 -21.27 -24.72
C ASN A 29 26.69 -22.21 -23.94
N GLN A 30 27.28 -21.70 -22.86
CA GLN A 30 28.23 -22.45 -22.01
C GLN A 30 27.71 -22.61 -20.58
N PRO A 31 27.85 -23.81 -19.96
CA PRO A 31 27.52 -24.00 -18.55
C PRO A 31 28.47 -23.19 -17.67
N VAL A 32 27.92 -22.58 -16.61
CA VAL A 32 28.67 -21.83 -15.61
C VAL A 32 28.85 -22.72 -14.39
N GLN A 33 30.09 -22.99 -14.00
CA GLN A 33 30.40 -23.61 -12.71
C GLN A 33 30.49 -22.52 -11.64
N VAL A 34 29.82 -22.76 -10.52
CA VAL A 34 29.74 -21.80 -9.42
C VAL A 34 30.07 -22.54 -8.14
N ASP A 35 31.10 -22.09 -7.42
CA ASP A 35 31.53 -22.66 -6.14
C ASP A 35 30.69 -22.15 -4.94
N VAL A 36 29.52 -21.56 -5.23
CA VAL A 36 28.61 -20.98 -4.23
C VAL A 36 27.36 -21.84 -4.17
N ASP A 37 26.93 -22.17 -2.95
CA ASP A 37 25.69 -22.91 -2.73
C ASP A 37 24.49 -21.97 -2.97
N PHE A 38 23.73 -22.23 -4.04
CA PHE A 38 22.51 -21.50 -4.35
C PHE A 38 21.30 -22.19 -3.75
N SER A 39 20.37 -21.42 -3.18
CA SER A 39 19.22 -21.98 -2.44
C SER A 39 18.26 -22.77 -3.36
N TYR A 40 18.02 -22.25 -4.57
CA TYR A 40 17.05 -22.82 -5.52
C TYR A 40 17.60 -23.07 -6.93
N SER A 41 18.67 -22.37 -7.33
CA SER A 41 19.28 -22.48 -8.65
C SER A 41 20.10 -23.76 -8.79
N LYS A 42 19.98 -24.47 -9.91
CA LYS A 42 20.62 -25.78 -10.13
C LYS A 42 21.58 -25.78 -11.29
N HIS A 43 21.13 -25.30 -12.45
CA HIS A 43 21.94 -25.26 -13.67
C HIS A 43 21.91 -23.85 -14.24
N ILE A 44 23.10 -23.28 -14.38
CA ILE A 44 23.29 -21.93 -14.88
C ILE A 44 24.04 -22.03 -16.20
N THR A 45 23.50 -21.42 -17.24
CA THR A 45 24.09 -21.41 -18.58
C THR A 45 24.23 -19.97 -19.06
N LEU A 46 25.44 -19.56 -19.44
CA LEU A 46 25.68 -18.31 -20.15
C LEU A 46 25.24 -18.50 -21.61
N LEU A 47 24.12 -17.89 -22.00
CA LEU A 47 23.58 -17.97 -23.36
C LEU A 47 24.33 -17.07 -24.34
N GLY A 48 24.77 -15.89 -23.92
CA GLY A 48 25.48 -14.96 -24.80
C GLY A 48 25.90 -13.66 -24.14
N ARG A 49 26.51 -12.76 -24.94
CA ARG A 49 27.01 -11.45 -24.52
C ARG A 49 26.71 -10.39 -25.58
N CYS A 50 26.40 -9.17 -25.16
CA CYS A 50 26.22 -8.02 -26.02
C CYS A 50 27.11 -6.87 -25.53
N SER A 51 28.06 -6.44 -26.35
CA SER A 51 29.12 -5.50 -25.94
C SER A 51 28.60 -4.07 -25.87
N SER A 52 27.80 -3.66 -26.86
CA SER A 52 27.19 -2.33 -26.96
C SER A 52 26.31 -1.98 -25.77
N LEU A 53 25.70 -2.99 -25.14
CA LEU A 53 24.85 -2.83 -23.97
C LEU A 53 25.54 -3.18 -22.64
N ALA A 54 26.81 -3.62 -22.67
CA ALA A 54 27.51 -4.21 -21.51
C ALA A 54 26.60 -5.22 -20.77
N LEU A 55 26.10 -6.20 -21.52
CA LEU A 55 25.00 -7.08 -21.11
C LEU A 55 25.38 -8.55 -21.29
N LEU A 56 25.23 -9.34 -20.22
CA LEU A 56 25.27 -10.80 -20.29
C LEU A 56 23.87 -11.39 -20.39
N VAL A 57 23.74 -12.57 -21.01
CA VAL A 57 22.47 -13.30 -21.05
C VAL A 57 22.65 -14.66 -20.39
N PHE A 58 21.87 -14.94 -19.34
CA PHE A 58 21.90 -16.21 -18.62
C PHE A 58 20.57 -16.96 -18.71
N GLU A 59 20.65 -18.28 -18.66
CA GLU A 59 19.55 -19.18 -18.29
C GLU A 59 19.85 -19.76 -16.91
N ILE A 60 18.89 -19.67 -15.98
CA ILE A 60 18.96 -20.27 -14.65
C ILE A 60 17.77 -21.22 -14.49
N GLN A 61 18.08 -22.51 -14.41
CA GLN A 61 17.09 -23.54 -14.08
C GLN A 61 16.96 -23.68 -12.57
N HIS A 62 15.73 -23.66 -12.05
CA HIS A 62 15.47 -23.70 -10.61
C HIS A 62 14.35 -24.67 -10.20
N ARG A 63 14.43 -25.14 -8.96
CA ARG A 63 13.45 -26.05 -8.34
C ARG A 63 12.30 -25.36 -7.59
N SER A 64 12.29 -24.03 -7.55
CA SER A 64 11.27 -23.28 -6.80
C SER A 64 9.85 -23.62 -7.25
N GLN A 65 9.01 -24.10 -6.33
CA GLN A 65 7.60 -24.43 -6.58
C GLN A 65 6.67 -23.21 -6.55
N ARG A 66 7.02 -22.18 -5.75
CA ARG A 66 6.26 -20.93 -5.60
C ARG A 66 7.00 -19.70 -6.14
N ASP A 67 7.94 -19.90 -7.09
CA ASP A 67 8.72 -18.79 -7.68
C ASP A 67 9.38 -17.87 -6.61
N ALA A 68 10.37 -18.37 -5.86
CA ALA A 68 11.05 -17.70 -4.75
C ALA A 68 11.87 -16.48 -5.21
N ARG A 69 11.15 -15.41 -5.56
CA ARG A 69 11.69 -14.30 -6.38
C ARG A 69 12.86 -13.59 -5.74
N VAL A 70 12.81 -13.34 -4.43
CA VAL A 70 13.89 -12.67 -3.69
C VAL A 70 15.17 -13.52 -3.70
N ALA A 71 15.05 -14.83 -3.45
CA ALA A 71 16.20 -15.73 -3.49
C ALA A 71 16.80 -15.84 -4.89
N LEU A 72 15.96 -15.97 -5.92
CA LEU A 72 16.40 -15.99 -7.32
C LEU A 72 17.06 -14.68 -7.76
N SER A 73 16.58 -13.54 -7.26
CA SER A 73 17.20 -12.23 -7.49
C SER A 73 18.60 -12.17 -6.90
N ARG A 74 18.77 -12.65 -5.66
CA ARG A 74 20.07 -12.74 -4.98
C ARG A 74 21.04 -13.64 -5.73
N ASP A 75 20.60 -14.80 -6.20
CA ASP A 75 21.41 -15.71 -7.02
C ASP A 75 21.90 -15.00 -8.29
N ALA A 76 21.03 -14.25 -8.98
CA ALA A 76 21.41 -13.49 -10.16
C ALA A 76 22.35 -12.31 -9.86
N PHE A 77 22.18 -11.59 -8.75
CA PHE A 77 23.11 -10.53 -8.34
C PHE A 77 24.50 -11.09 -8.03
N ARG A 78 24.58 -12.24 -7.35
CA ARG A 78 25.84 -12.96 -7.10
C ARG A 78 26.52 -13.35 -8.41
N LEU A 79 25.77 -13.88 -9.37
CA LEU A 79 26.30 -14.22 -10.69
C LEU A 79 26.87 -13.00 -11.40
N LEU A 80 26.13 -11.90 -11.45
CA LEU A 80 26.59 -10.68 -12.12
C LEU A 80 27.90 -10.16 -11.52
N SER A 81 28.03 -10.22 -10.20
CA SER A 81 29.26 -9.89 -9.47
C SER A 81 30.44 -10.79 -9.86
N MET A 82 30.23 -12.10 -9.97
CA MET A 82 31.28 -13.05 -10.38
C MET A 82 31.84 -12.78 -11.79
N PHE A 83 31.01 -12.24 -12.69
CA PHE A 83 31.42 -11.91 -14.05
C PHE A 83 31.92 -10.47 -14.22
N ASP A 84 31.98 -9.69 -13.13
CA ASP A 84 32.38 -8.28 -13.10
C ASP A 84 31.51 -7.33 -13.95
N GLU A 85 30.31 -7.76 -14.34
CA GLU A 85 29.40 -6.99 -15.19
C GLU A 85 28.34 -6.23 -14.37
N ASN A 86 27.73 -5.22 -14.98
CA ASN A 86 26.74 -4.37 -14.32
C ASN A 86 25.30 -4.69 -14.74
N ARG A 87 25.10 -5.47 -15.82
CA ARG A 87 23.76 -5.80 -16.35
C ARG A 87 23.69 -7.21 -16.91
N ALA A 88 22.60 -7.91 -16.63
CA ALA A 88 22.27 -9.14 -17.34
C ALA A 88 20.78 -9.26 -17.65
N LEU A 89 20.51 -9.95 -18.75
CA LEU A 89 19.20 -10.53 -19.02
C LEU A 89 19.22 -11.99 -18.54
N VAL A 90 18.31 -12.34 -17.64
CA VAL A 90 18.29 -13.65 -16.99
C VAL A 90 16.95 -14.31 -17.26
N LEU A 91 16.99 -15.52 -17.82
CA LEU A 91 15.84 -16.39 -18.00
C LEU A 91 15.75 -17.36 -16.83
N PHE A 92 14.78 -17.15 -15.94
CA PHE A 92 14.49 -18.07 -14.84
C PHE A 92 13.48 -19.11 -15.31
N VAL A 93 13.93 -20.36 -15.35
CA VAL A 93 13.16 -21.47 -15.92
C VAL A 93 12.91 -22.52 -14.82
N PRO A 94 11.64 -22.73 -14.42
CA PRO A 94 11.31 -23.81 -13.48
C PRO A 94 11.47 -25.18 -14.16
N GLU A 95 11.60 -26.25 -13.38
CA GLU A 95 11.76 -27.62 -13.89
C GLU A 95 10.66 -28.05 -14.87
N ASN A 96 9.44 -27.52 -14.74
CA ASN A 96 8.32 -27.84 -15.63
C ASN A 96 8.34 -27.05 -16.95
N ALA A 97 9.13 -25.98 -17.05
CA ALA A 97 9.28 -25.09 -18.21
C ALA A 97 7.99 -24.46 -18.79
N TYR A 98 6.82 -24.62 -18.16
CA TYR A 98 5.54 -24.15 -18.70
C TYR A 98 5.45 -22.62 -18.70
N ASN A 99 5.80 -22.02 -17.57
CA ASN A 99 5.86 -20.57 -17.37
C ASN A 99 7.27 -20.23 -16.88
N TYR A 100 7.86 -19.16 -17.40
CA TYR A 100 9.24 -18.75 -17.13
C TYR A 100 9.32 -17.22 -17.04
N ARG A 101 10.37 -16.70 -16.42
CA ARG A 101 10.57 -15.26 -16.30
C ARG A 101 11.74 -14.78 -17.14
N LEU A 102 11.52 -13.69 -17.85
CA LEU A 102 12.57 -12.90 -18.49
C LEU A 102 12.84 -11.68 -17.63
N SER A 103 14.03 -11.63 -17.03
CA SER A 103 14.40 -10.61 -16.06
C SER A 103 15.58 -9.77 -16.52
N LEU A 104 15.49 -8.45 -16.40
CA LEU A 104 16.64 -7.55 -16.50
C LEU A 104 17.19 -7.28 -15.10
N VAL A 105 18.44 -7.67 -14.87
CA VAL A 105 19.17 -7.52 -13.62
C VAL A 105 20.22 -6.43 -13.80
N THR A 106 20.26 -5.46 -12.89
CA THR A 106 21.21 -4.34 -12.94
C THR A 106 21.86 -4.13 -11.58
N ILE A 107 23.16 -3.79 -11.59
CA ILE A 107 23.92 -3.38 -10.42
C ILE A 107 24.53 -2.01 -10.72
N THR A 108 24.25 -1.03 -9.86
CA THR A 108 24.89 0.28 -9.96
C THR A 108 26.10 0.33 -9.03
N PRO A 109 27.33 0.52 -9.53
CA PRO A 109 28.50 0.66 -8.67
C PRO A 109 28.46 1.98 -7.90
N VAL A 110 28.69 1.93 -6.58
CA VAL A 110 28.85 3.11 -5.74
C VAL A 110 30.28 3.65 -5.90
N ILE A 111 30.41 4.93 -6.19
CA ILE A 111 31.70 5.63 -6.28
C ILE A 111 31.90 6.38 -4.96
N ASP A 112 32.95 6.04 -4.21
CA ASP A 112 33.39 6.79 -3.03
C ASP A 112 33.81 8.21 -3.43
N GLU A 113 33.36 9.22 -2.68
CA GLU A 113 33.64 10.66 -2.86
C GLU A 113 35.14 10.99 -2.95
N GLN A 114 36.03 10.09 -2.51
CA GLN A 114 37.48 10.26 -2.59
C GLN A 114 38.11 9.78 -3.89
N GLY A 115 37.34 9.23 -4.84
CA GLY A 115 37.77 8.96 -6.22
C GLY A 115 38.88 7.91 -6.41
N VAL A 116 39.28 7.18 -5.36
CA VAL A 116 40.46 6.29 -5.40
C VAL A 116 40.13 4.80 -5.22
N LYS A 117 38.91 4.43 -4.81
CA LYS A 117 38.44 3.02 -4.84
C LYS A 117 36.98 2.92 -5.25
N ILE A 118 36.73 2.27 -6.39
CA ILE A 118 35.41 1.67 -6.68
C ILE A 118 35.30 0.47 -5.73
N GLN A 119 34.75 0.67 -4.53
CA GLN A 119 34.17 -0.46 -3.83
C GLN A 119 32.82 -0.72 -4.49
N LYS A 120 32.65 -1.88 -5.13
CA LYS A 120 31.32 -2.37 -5.52
C LYS A 120 30.52 -2.67 -4.25
N GLN A 121 30.10 -1.64 -3.53
CA GLN A 121 29.11 -1.75 -2.47
C GLN A 121 27.75 -1.92 -3.15
N TYR A 122 27.04 -2.96 -2.73
CA TYR A 122 25.84 -3.53 -3.36
C TYR A 122 24.57 -2.70 -3.16
N SER A 123 24.66 -1.38 -3.01
CA SER A 123 23.54 -0.61 -2.45
C SER A 123 22.33 -0.55 -3.39
N ASN A 124 22.52 -0.62 -4.71
CA ASN A 124 21.45 -0.42 -5.70
C ASN A 124 21.43 -1.54 -6.77
N SER A 125 21.10 -2.76 -6.34
CA SER A 125 20.87 -3.90 -7.25
C SER A 125 19.38 -4.09 -7.51
N LEU A 126 18.96 -4.16 -8.78
CA LEU A 126 17.56 -4.21 -9.19
C LEU A 126 17.30 -5.33 -10.19
N ARG A 127 16.19 -6.05 -10.03
CA ARG A 127 15.67 -7.03 -11.00
C ARG A 127 14.28 -6.62 -11.46
N TYR A 128 14.09 -6.51 -12.77
CA TYR A 128 12.82 -6.25 -13.42
C TYR A 128 12.38 -7.47 -14.22
N SER A 129 11.19 -8.00 -13.98
CA SER A 129 10.79 -9.31 -14.53
C SER A 129 9.46 -9.29 -15.27
N PHE A 130 9.44 -9.85 -16.49
CA PHE A 130 8.22 -10.25 -17.17
C PHE A 130 7.94 -11.75 -16.95
N LEU A 131 6.69 -12.09 -16.66
CA LEU A 131 6.21 -13.47 -16.69
C LEU A 131 5.78 -13.84 -18.12
N LEU A 132 6.28 -14.97 -18.63
CA LEU A 132 6.02 -15.50 -19.97
C LEU A 132 5.63 -16.99 -19.89
N GLY A 133 5.03 -17.53 -20.94
CA GLY A 133 4.64 -18.95 -21.00
C GLY A 133 3.16 -19.17 -21.29
N VAL A 134 2.74 -20.43 -21.14
CA VAL A 134 1.42 -20.91 -21.57
C VAL A 134 0.26 -20.17 -20.91
N ASP A 135 0.40 -19.84 -19.62
CA ASP A 135 -0.66 -19.20 -18.84
C ASP A 135 -0.44 -17.68 -18.67
N ALA A 136 0.65 -17.14 -19.23
CA ALA A 136 1.01 -15.75 -19.07
C ALA A 136 0.15 -14.81 -19.93
N LYS A 137 -0.22 -13.66 -19.37
CA LYS A 137 -0.83 -12.56 -20.13
C LYS A 137 0.28 -11.76 -20.81
N THR A 138 0.38 -11.88 -22.13
CA THR A 138 1.55 -11.41 -22.90
C THR A 138 1.39 -10.05 -23.57
N HIS A 139 0.28 -9.34 -23.36
CA HIS A 139 0.04 -8.04 -24.03
C HIS A 139 1.20 -7.05 -23.80
N THR A 140 1.58 -6.84 -22.55
CA THR A 140 2.67 -5.94 -22.15
C THR A 140 4.03 -6.37 -22.71
N PRO A 141 4.52 -7.61 -22.50
CA PRO A 141 5.80 -8.02 -23.08
C PRO A 141 5.78 -8.04 -24.62
N GLU A 142 4.66 -8.37 -25.28
CA GLU A 142 4.55 -8.24 -26.74
C GLU A 142 4.72 -6.78 -27.20
N GLN A 143 4.13 -5.83 -26.47
CA GLN A 143 4.24 -4.41 -26.78
C GLN A 143 5.66 -3.87 -26.63
N PHE A 144 6.37 -4.24 -25.57
CA PHE A 144 7.68 -3.66 -25.25
C PHE A 144 8.87 -4.47 -25.76
N LEU A 145 8.74 -5.79 -25.89
CA LEU A 145 9.83 -6.67 -26.29
C LEU A 145 9.72 -7.13 -27.75
N ILE A 146 8.53 -7.08 -28.37
CA ILE A 146 8.35 -7.47 -29.79
C ILE A 146 8.04 -6.26 -30.67
N LYS A 147 6.94 -5.52 -30.42
CA LYS A 147 6.47 -4.44 -31.32
C LYS A 147 7.46 -3.29 -31.47
N LYS A 148 8.32 -3.04 -30.48
CA LYS A 148 9.37 -2.02 -30.54
C LYS A 148 10.61 -2.43 -31.37
N GLY A 149 10.71 -3.69 -31.83
CA GLY A 149 11.86 -4.19 -32.58
C GLY A 149 13.13 -4.31 -31.74
N ARG A 150 14.31 -4.24 -32.38
CA ARG A 150 15.60 -4.37 -31.69
C ARG A 150 15.85 -3.22 -30.71
N VAL A 151 16.56 -3.52 -29.63
CA VAL A 151 17.05 -2.56 -28.64
C VAL A 151 18.13 -1.69 -29.28
N ASN A 152 18.02 -0.38 -29.13
CA ASN A 152 18.95 0.57 -29.76
C ASN A 152 19.98 1.18 -28.80
N SER A 153 19.68 1.19 -27.49
CA SER A 153 20.55 1.76 -26.47
C SER A 153 20.27 1.14 -25.09
N VAL A 154 21.13 1.44 -24.13
CA VAL A 154 20.93 1.06 -22.73
C VAL A 154 19.64 1.67 -22.17
N ASP A 155 19.39 2.95 -22.43
CA ASP A 155 18.17 3.62 -21.97
C ASP A 155 16.90 3.01 -22.58
N ASP A 156 16.96 2.62 -23.85
CA ASP A 156 15.86 1.90 -24.51
C ASP A 156 15.62 0.55 -23.82
N LEU A 157 16.67 -0.23 -23.54
CA LEU A 157 16.56 -1.49 -22.78
C LEU A 157 15.91 -1.26 -21.41
N LEU A 158 16.42 -0.31 -20.62
CA LEU A 158 15.89 0.02 -19.30
C LEU A 158 14.42 0.44 -19.38
N SER A 159 14.05 1.26 -20.36
CA SER A 159 12.67 1.75 -20.54
C SER A 159 11.67 0.63 -20.88
N ARG A 160 12.12 -0.45 -21.55
CA ARG A 160 11.28 -1.60 -21.89
C ARG A 160 10.97 -2.49 -20.70
N PHE A 161 11.80 -2.44 -19.66
CA PHE A 161 11.63 -3.13 -18.39
C PHE A 161 11.18 -2.19 -17.26
N SER A 162 10.56 -1.05 -17.59
CA SER A 162 10.14 -0.06 -16.61
C SER A 162 8.69 -0.28 -16.16
N VAL A 163 8.47 -0.46 -14.85
CA VAL A 163 7.14 -0.54 -14.21
C VAL A 163 6.28 0.66 -14.55
N GLU A 164 6.89 1.86 -14.53
CA GLU A 164 6.17 3.12 -14.81
C GLU A 164 5.48 3.11 -16.17
N VAL A 165 6.02 2.39 -17.16
CA VAL A 165 5.44 2.33 -18.49
C VAL A 165 4.19 1.45 -18.50
N VAL A 166 4.26 0.28 -17.85
CA VAL A 166 3.14 -0.65 -17.68
C VAL A 166 2.02 0.01 -16.87
N ASN A 167 2.37 0.58 -15.72
CA ASN A 167 1.44 1.24 -14.82
C ASN A 167 0.75 2.42 -15.50
N ARG A 168 1.49 3.22 -16.30
CA ARG A 168 0.91 4.35 -17.04
C ARG A 168 -0.07 3.90 -18.12
N GLU A 169 0.23 2.84 -18.85
CA GLU A 169 -0.66 2.32 -19.89
C GLU A 169 -1.95 1.78 -19.30
N PHE A 170 -1.85 0.96 -18.26
CA PHE A 170 -3.02 0.43 -17.55
C PHE A 170 -3.86 1.57 -16.96
N TYR A 171 -3.21 2.54 -16.30
CA TYR A 171 -3.86 3.73 -15.77
C TYR A 171 -4.66 4.47 -16.85
N GLN A 172 -4.05 4.74 -18.01
CA GLN A 172 -4.71 5.46 -19.09
C GLN A 172 -5.98 4.76 -19.58
N GLY A 173 -5.98 3.42 -19.56
CA GLY A 173 -7.14 2.59 -19.84
C GLY A 173 -8.22 2.67 -18.77
N ILE A 174 -7.88 2.55 -17.48
CA ILE A 174 -8.84 2.72 -16.37
C ILE A 174 -9.48 4.12 -16.41
N THR A 175 -8.69 5.16 -16.61
CA THR A 175 -9.19 6.53 -16.77
C THR A 175 -10.13 6.68 -17.97
N ALA A 176 -9.85 6.00 -19.08
CA ALA A 176 -10.74 6.00 -20.24
C ALA A 176 -12.10 5.37 -19.88
N LEU A 177 -12.08 4.21 -19.23
CA LEU A 177 -13.27 3.47 -18.81
C LEU A 177 -14.07 4.25 -17.75
N PHE A 178 -13.38 4.93 -16.83
CA PHE A 178 -14.00 5.84 -15.88
C PHE A 178 -14.72 6.99 -16.60
N SER A 179 -14.02 7.70 -17.50
CA SER A 179 -14.59 8.80 -18.28
C SER A 179 -15.78 8.35 -19.13
N ASP A 180 -15.71 7.15 -19.71
CA ASP A 180 -16.82 6.55 -20.46
C ASP A 180 -18.04 6.22 -19.58
N LEU A 181 -17.81 5.84 -18.32
CA LEU A 181 -18.88 5.52 -17.38
C LEU A 181 -19.60 6.78 -16.87
N VAL A 182 -18.85 7.76 -16.36
CA VAL A 182 -19.42 8.95 -15.70
C VAL A 182 -19.57 10.16 -16.62
N GLY A 183 -18.90 10.16 -17.77
CA GLY A 183 -18.82 11.30 -18.68
C GLY A 183 -17.73 12.30 -18.29
N GLY A 184 -17.47 13.27 -19.17
CA GLY A 184 -16.49 14.32 -18.91
C GLY A 184 -15.63 14.65 -20.14
N LYS A 185 -14.68 15.58 -19.97
CA LYS A 185 -13.75 16.00 -21.03
C LYS A 185 -12.35 15.53 -20.70
N ARG A 186 -11.71 14.85 -21.65
CA ARG A 186 -10.33 14.36 -21.51
C ARG A 186 -9.45 14.93 -22.61
N GLN A 187 -8.25 15.38 -22.24
CA GLN A 187 -7.22 15.68 -23.23
C GLN A 187 -6.42 14.42 -23.58
N GLN A 188 -6.37 14.08 -24.86
CA GLN A 188 -5.54 13.02 -25.41
C GLN A 188 -4.61 13.63 -26.46
N GLY A 189 -3.38 13.93 -26.05
CA GLY A 189 -2.46 14.76 -26.84
C GLY A 189 -3.04 16.16 -27.03
N ASN A 190 -3.16 16.61 -28.28
CA ASN A 190 -3.72 17.94 -28.60
C ASN A 190 -5.25 17.93 -28.80
N LYS A 191 -5.94 16.80 -28.59
CA LYS A 191 -7.38 16.66 -28.83
C LYS A 191 -8.13 16.53 -27.51
N THR A 192 -9.17 17.32 -27.32
CA THR A 192 -10.15 17.12 -26.25
C THR A 192 -11.24 16.19 -26.73
N ILE A 193 -11.42 15.06 -26.05
CA ILE A 193 -12.50 14.09 -26.27
C ILE A 193 -13.55 14.33 -25.19
N GLU A 194 -14.81 14.40 -25.60
CA GLU A 194 -15.94 14.54 -24.69
C GLU A 194 -16.67 13.20 -24.64
N TYR A 195 -16.88 12.69 -23.42
CA TYR A 195 -17.55 11.43 -23.13
C TYR A 195 -18.96 11.73 -22.61
N GLU A 196 -19.95 11.06 -23.19
CA GLU A 196 -21.31 11.05 -22.64
C GLU A 196 -21.39 9.97 -21.54
N GLY A 197 -21.70 10.38 -20.31
CA GLY A 197 -21.79 9.48 -19.18
C GLY A 197 -22.92 8.46 -19.34
N LYS A 198 -22.58 7.17 -19.14
CA LYS A 198 -23.52 6.06 -19.30
C LYS A 198 -24.16 5.59 -17.98
N LEU A 199 -23.57 5.95 -16.83
CA LEU A 199 -24.07 5.63 -15.50
C LEU A 199 -25.40 6.35 -15.19
N LYS A 200 -26.32 5.69 -14.50
CA LYS A 200 -27.54 6.31 -13.95
C LYS A 200 -27.72 5.93 -12.49
N LEU A 201 -27.81 6.93 -11.61
CA LEU A 201 -28.08 6.74 -10.19
C LEU A 201 -29.58 6.97 -9.87
N PRO A 202 -30.22 6.13 -9.03
CA PRO A 202 -31.63 6.31 -8.63
C PRO A 202 -31.87 7.64 -7.92
N GLY A 203 -32.74 8.48 -8.45
CA GLY A 203 -33.16 9.71 -7.78
C GLY A 203 -32.17 10.88 -7.84
N TYR A 204 -31.05 10.74 -8.55
CA TYR A 204 -30.04 11.79 -8.70
C TYR A 204 -29.79 12.14 -10.16
N ASP A 205 -29.92 13.43 -10.48
CA ASP A 205 -29.52 13.97 -11.79
C ASP A 205 -28.01 14.26 -11.80
N PHE A 206 -27.32 13.83 -12.85
CA PHE A 206 -25.89 14.03 -13.03
C PHE A 206 -25.50 15.50 -12.95
N SER A 207 -26.26 16.39 -13.60
CA SER A 207 -25.94 17.83 -13.68
C SER A 207 -25.84 18.53 -12.32
N LYS A 208 -26.47 17.96 -11.28
CA LYS A 208 -26.50 18.49 -9.92
C LYS A 208 -25.65 17.68 -8.94
N ASN A 209 -25.22 16.47 -9.32
CA ASN A 209 -24.61 15.50 -8.42
C ASN A 209 -23.40 14.82 -9.07
N GLU A 210 -22.67 15.54 -9.92
CA GLU A 210 -21.50 15.01 -10.64
C GLU A 210 -20.50 14.31 -9.70
N GLN A 211 -20.23 14.93 -8.55
CA GLN A 211 -19.35 14.39 -7.51
C GLN A 211 -19.80 13.01 -7.01
N LEU A 212 -21.09 12.83 -6.78
CA LEU A 212 -21.66 11.57 -6.29
C LEU A 212 -21.48 10.44 -7.32
N TYR A 213 -21.71 10.74 -8.61
CA TYR A 213 -21.51 9.78 -9.71
C TYR A 213 -20.06 9.33 -9.80
N LYS A 214 -19.15 10.29 -9.70
CA LYS A 214 -17.70 10.09 -9.71
C LYS A 214 -17.23 9.24 -8.53
N GLU A 215 -17.67 9.55 -7.31
CA GLU A 215 -17.36 8.78 -6.10
C GLU A 215 -17.90 7.35 -6.18
N PHE A 216 -19.12 7.16 -6.68
CA PHE A 216 -19.68 5.83 -6.91
C PHE A 216 -18.83 5.02 -7.91
N ALA A 217 -18.47 5.61 -9.05
CA ALA A 217 -17.67 4.93 -10.07
C ALA A 217 -16.27 4.57 -9.56
N VAL A 218 -15.64 5.43 -8.76
CA VAL A 218 -14.36 5.13 -8.10
C VAL A 218 -14.48 3.93 -7.16
N ARG A 219 -15.48 3.89 -6.27
CA ARG A 219 -15.71 2.74 -5.38
C ARG A 219 -15.98 1.46 -6.15
N LEU A 220 -16.79 1.55 -7.22
CA LEU A 220 -17.13 0.43 -8.09
C LEU A 220 -15.88 -0.17 -8.76
N ILE A 221 -15.05 0.67 -9.38
CA ILE A 221 -13.80 0.26 -10.01
C ILE A 221 -12.85 -0.31 -8.95
N GLY A 222 -12.72 0.33 -7.79
CA GLY A 222 -11.90 -0.14 -6.65
C GLY A 222 -12.23 -1.55 -6.20
N ARG A 223 -13.51 -1.80 -5.91
CA ARG A 223 -13.98 -3.14 -5.52
C ARG A 223 -13.75 -4.18 -6.60
N THR A 224 -13.98 -3.82 -7.86
CA THR A 224 -13.83 -4.77 -8.97
C THR A 224 -12.35 -5.11 -9.20
N VAL A 225 -11.46 -4.11 -9.22
CA VAL A 225 -10.02 -4.35 -9.36
C VAL A 225 -9.48 -5.12 -8.16
N PHE A 226 -9.98 -4.87 -6.95
CA PHE A 226 -9.64 -5.68 -5.77
C PHE A 226 -10.05 -7.15 -5.97
N CYS A 227 -11.29 -7.43 -6.42
CA CYS A 227 -11.69 -8.79 -6.79
C CYS A 227 -10.79 -9.40 -7.87
N TRP A 228 -10.31 -8.58 -8.80
CA TRP A 228 -9.36 -9.03 -9.81
C TRP A 228 -7.99 -9.44 -9.24
N PHE A 229 -7.51 -8.75 -8.20
CA PHE A 229 -6.34 -9.21 -7.43
C PHE A 229 -6.64 -10.52 -6.68
N LEU A 230 -7.79 -10.61 -5.99
CA LEU A 230 -8.18 -11.83 -5.28
C LEU A 230 -8.24 -13.05 -6.18
N LYS A 231 -8.69 -12.86 -7.42
CA LYS A 231 -8.73 -13.92 -8.45
C LYS A 231 -7.36 -14.56 -8.71
N LYS A 232 -6.26 -13.83 -8.48
CA LYS A 232 -4.89 -14.35 -8.63
C LYS A 232 -4.42 -15.19 -7.43
N LYS A 233 -5.10 -15.09 -6.29
CA LYS A 233 -4.82 -15.94 -5.14
C LYS A 233 -5.43 -17.33 -5.35
N ILE A 234 -4.59 -18.35 -5.30
CA ILE A 234 -4.95 -19.76 -5.51
C ILE A 234 -4.60 -20.60 -4.28
N SER A 235 -5.34 -21.68 -4.05
CA SER A 235 -4.98 -22.68 -3.04
C SER A 235 -3.79 -23.53 -3.49
N ILE A 236 -3.26 -24.34 -2.56
CA ILE A 236 -2.19 -25.32 -2.85
C ILE A 236 -2.63 -26.30 -3.96
N LYS A 237 -3.94 -26.53 -4.12
CA LYS A 237 -4.52 -27.38 -5.17
C LYS A 237 -4.70 -26.66 -6.51
N GLY A 238 -4.31 -25.40 -6.60
CA GLY A 238 -4.50 -24.57 -7.80
C GLY A 238 -5.91 -24.02 -7.97
N ILE A 239 -6.76 -24.05 -6.93
CA ILE A 239 -8.14 -23.57 -7.01
C ILE A 239 -8.18 -22.07 -6.69
N PRO A 240 -8.64 -21.20 -7.59
CA PRO A 240 -8.68 -19.75 -7.34
C PRO A 240 -9.68 -19.37 -6.25
N LEU A 241 -9.44 -18.25 -5.57
CA LEU A 241 -10.41 -17.68 -4.62
C LEU A 241 -11.69 -17.20 -5.31
N ILE A 242 -11.54 -16.54 -6.46
CA ILE A 242 -12.65 -16.10 -7.30
C ILE A 242 -12.60 -16.91 -8.60
N PRO A 243 -13.58 -17.79 -8.85
CA PRO A 243 -13.60 -18.64 -10.03
C PRO A 243 -13.72 -17.87 -11.35
N ASP A 244 -13.07 -18.38 -12.40
CA ASP A 244 -13.15 -17.84 -13.77
C ASP A 244 -14.58 -17.90 -14.33
N GLU A 245 -15.37 -18.89 -13.89
CA GLU A 245 -16.78 -19.03 -14.27
C GLU A 245 -17.65 -17.86 -13.78
N LEU A 246 -17.19 -17.13 -12.76
CA LEU A 246 -17.90 -15.98 -12.24
C LEU A 246 -17.44 -14.68 -12.92
N LEU A 247 -16.13 -14.43 -12.91
CA LEU A 247 -15.56 -13.15 -13.31
C LEU A 247 -14.52 -13.31 -14.42
N SER A 248 -14.96 -13.63 -15.64
CA SER A 248 -14.15 -13.60 -16.86
C SER A 248 -14.95 -13.01 -18.01
N PHE A 249 -14.28 -12.52 -19.06
CA PHE A 249 -14.98 -12.03 -20.25
C PHE A 249 -15.90 -13.10 -20.82
N LYS A 250 -15.40 -14.34 -20.91
CA LYS A 250 -16.16 -15.49 -21.39
C LYS A 250 -17.40 -15.79 -20.54
N SER A 251 -17.35 -15.60 -19.22
CA SER A 251 -18.50 -15.85 -18.35
C SER A 251 -19.57 -14.76 -18.47
N ILE A 252 -19.17 -13.50 -18.70
CA ILE A 252 -20.10 -12.36 -18.72
C ILE A 252 -20.59 -11.99 -20.12
N GLU A 253 -19.92 -12.41 -21.19
CA GLU A 253 -20.21 -11.96 -22.57
C GLU A 253 -21.68 -12.12 -22.97
N GLN A 254 -22.30 -13.25 -22.57
CA GLN A 254 -23.68 -13.61 -22.89
C GLN A 254 -24.68 -13.25 -21.78
N GLN A 255 -24.21 -12.65 -20.68
CA GLN A 255 -25.04 -12.29 -19.54
C GLN A 255 -25.69 -10.93 -19.75
N THR A 256 -26.84 -10.73 -19.12
CA THR A 256 -27.51 -9.43 -19.07
C THR A 256 -27.59 -8.96 -17.63
N ASN A 257 -27.66 -7.65 -17.44
CA ASN A 257 -27.72 -7.01 -16.13
C ASN A 257 -26.53 -7.43 -15.24
N ILE A 258 -25.33 -7.40 -15.82
CA ILE A 258 -24.09 -7.98 -15.28
C ILE A 258 -23.83 -7.46 -13.87
N TYR A 259 -24.06 -6.18 -13.62
CA TYR A 259 -23.89 -5.60 -12.28
C TYR A 259 -24.77 -6.31 -11.25
N HIS A 260 -26.09 -6.29 -11.42
CA HIS A 260 -27.02 -6.80 -10.41
C HIS A 260 -27.04 -8.33 -10.31
N ASN A 261 -26.71 -9.04 -11.39
CA ASN A 261 -26.75 -10.50 -11.41
C ASN A 261 -25.44 -11.15 -10.94
N ILE A 262 -24.31 -10.45 -11.05
CA ILE A 262 -22.97 -11.03 -10.80
C ILE A 262 -22.18 -10.18 -9.80
N ILE A 263 -21.99 -8.90 -10.09
CA ILE A 263 -21.08 -8.03 -9.33
C ILE A 263 -21.64 -7.62 -7.98
N GLU A 264 -22.90 -7.19 -7.92
CA GLU A 264 -23.58 -6.74 -6.70
C GLU A 264 -23.72 -7.89 -5.68
N PRO A 265 -24.16 -9.12 -6.05
CA PRO A 265 -24.15 -10.25 -5.13
C PRO A 265 -22.74 -10.66 -4.71
N LEU A 266 -21.76 -10.63 -5.62
CA LEU A 266 -20.36 -10.91 -5.28
C LEU A 266 -19.86 -10.00 -4.17
N PHE A 267 -20.13 -8.70 -4.26
CA PHE A 267 -19.76 -7.74 -3.24
C PHE A 267 -20.55 -7.98 -1.95
N PHE A 268 -21.86 -7.83 -1.99
CA PHE A 268 -22.64 -7.64 -0.76
C PHE A 268 -23.16 -8.95 -0.15
N GLU A 269 -23.37 -10.00 -0.95
CA GLU A 269 -23.97 -11.27 -0.49
C GLU A 269 -22.98 -12.42 -0.35
N ILE A 270 -21.76 -12.26 -0.88
CA ILE A 270 -20.76 -13.33 -0.91
C ILE A 270 -19.54 -12.92 -0.09
N LEU A 271 -18.81 -11.90 -0.54
CA LEU A 271 -17.58 -11.45 0.14
C LEU A 271 -17.88 -10.82 1.50
N ASN A 272 -19.06 -10.21 1.64
CA ASN A 272 -19.56 -9.61 2.88
C ASN A 272 -20.54 -10.52 3.67
N THR A 273 -20.79 -11.76 3.29
CA THR A 273 -21.70 -12.63 4.09
C THR A 273 -21.09 -14.00 4.35
N SER A 274 -21.10 -14.43 5.62
CA SER A 274 -20.61 -15.75 6.03
C SER A 274 -21.38 -16.85 5.30
N ILE A 275 -20.69 -17.93 4.91
CA ILE A 275 -21.23 -19.00 4.06
C ILE A 275 -22.56 -19.55 4.60
N GLU A 276 -22.68 -19.71 5.91
CA GLU A 276 -23.89 -20.23 6.58
C GLU A 276 -25.11 -19.32 6.42
N LYS A 277 -24.90 -18.00 6.37
CA LYS A 277 -25.95 -16.97 6.28
C LYS A 277 -26.30 -16.58 4.83
N ARG A 278 -25.54 -17.06 3.84
CA ARG A 278 -25.82 -16.80 2.43
C ARG A 278 -27.18 -17.38 2.01
N LYS A 279 -27.79 -16.78 0.98
CA LYS A 279 -28.96 -17.37 0.29
C LYS A 279 -28.58 -18.73 -0.30
N ASP A 280 -29.56 -19.63 -0.46
CA ASP A 280 -29.33 -21.02 -0.89
C ASP A 280 -28.67 -21.14 -2.27
N GLU A 281 -28.87 -20.17 -3.15
CA GLU A 281 -28.20 -20.10 -4.45
C GLU A 281 -26.69 -19.84 -4.33
N TYR A 282 -26.27 -19.02 -3.37
CA TYR A 282 -24.86 -18.66 -3.12
C TYR A 282 -24.13 -19.66 -2.22
N LYS A 283 -24.84 -20.67 -1.69
CA LYS A 283 -24.27 -21.84 -1.00
C LYS A 283 -23.83 -22.94 -1.96
N LYS A 284 -24.07 -22.79 -3.27
CA LYS A 284 -23.72 -23.76 -4.31
C LYS A 284 -22.56 -23.25 -5.18
N ALA A 285 -21.94 -24.15 -5.93
CA ALA A 285 -20.91 -23.77 -6.90
C ALA A 285 -21.51 -22.86 -8.00
N PRO A 286 -20.76 -21.85 -8.49
CA PRO A 286 -19.36 -21.55 -8.16
C PRO A 286 -19.17 -20.70 -6.89
N TYR A 287 -20.24 -20.12 -6.32
CA TYR A 287 -20.19 -19.14 -5.23
C TYR A 287 -19.71 -19.68 -3.88
N ASN A 288 -19.97 -20.96 -3.60
CA ASN A 288 -19.55 -21.60 -2.35
C ASN A 288 -18.02 -21.70 -2.19
N GLN A 289 -17.26 -21.53 -3.27
CA GLN A 289 -15.80 -21.52 -3.26
C GLN A 289 -15.23 -20.16 -2.83
N ILE A 290 -16.03 -19.10 -2.84
CA ILE A 290 -15.56 -17.75 -2.51
C ILE A 290 -15.66 -17.56 -1.00
N PRO A 291 -14.55 -17.29 -0.29
CA PRO A 291 -14.56 -17.09 1.14
C PRO A 291 -15.24 -15.75 1.50
N PHE A 292 -15.72 -15.69 2.74
CA PHE A 292 -16.09 -14.46 3.41
C PHE A 292 -14.83 -13.72 3.85
N LEU A 293 -14.75 -12.42 3.55
CA LEU A 293 -13.57 -11.58 3.83
C LEU A 293 -13.83 -10.50 4.88
N ASN A 294 -14.97 -10.51 5.58
CA ASN A 294 -15.42 -9.43 6.44
C ASN A 294 -15.80 -8.16 5.68
N GLY A 295 -16.91 -7.57 6.13
CA GLY A 295 -17.62 -6.57 5.34
C GLY A 295 -16.87 -5.32 4.91
N GLY A 296 -15.77 -4.90 5.54
CA GLY A 296 -15.12 -3.59 5.31
C GLY A 296 -15.31 -2.95 3.92
N LEU A 297 -14.52 -3.35 2.92
CA LEU A 297 -14.65 -2.82 1.56
C LEU A 297 -16.03 -3.10 0.93
N PHE A 298 -16.56 -4.29 1.20
CA PHE A 298 -17.77 -4.82 0.59
C PHE A 298 -19.03 -4.52 1.41
N GLU A 299 -18.96 -3.56 2.31
CA GLU A 299 -20.09 -3.08 3.08
C GLU A 299 -20.82 -2.08 2.17
N PRO A 300 -22.15 -2.23 2.01
CA PRO A 300 -22.93 -1.29 1.22
C PRO A 300 -22.74 0.12 1.77
N HIS A 301 -22.23 1.02 0.92
CA HIS A 301 -22.28 2.44 1.18
C HIS A 301 -23.71 2.94 0.98
N LEU A 302 -24.08 4.03 1.65
CA LEU A 302 -25.41 4.66 1.50
C LEU A 302 -25.79 4.88 0.02
N PHE A 303 -24.80 5.24 -0.79
CA PHE A 303 -24.95 5.52 -2.21
C PHE A 303 -24.63 4.33 -3.12
N ASP A 304 -24.57 3.11 -2.58
CA ASP A 304 -24.53 1.90 -3.39
C ASP A 304 -25.94 1.40 -3.72
N PHE A 305 -26.98 2.04 -3.16
CA PHE A 305 -28.39 1.76 -3.42
C PHE A 305 -28.78 0.30 -3.13
N TYR A 306 -28.10 -0.30 -2.16
CA TYR A 306 -28.32 -1.66 -1.71
C TYR A 306 -28.57 -1.66 -0.20
N ASP A 307 -29.74 -2.12 0.22
CA ASP A 307 -30.13 -2.16 1.64
C ASP A 307 -30.67 -3.53 2.01
N ASN A 308 -30.08 -4.15 3.04
CA ASN A 308 -30.54 -5.40 3.66
C ASN A 308 -30.94 -6.52 2.67
N GLY A 309 -30.14 -6.74 1.62
CA GLY A 309 -30.44 -7.79 0.64
C GLY A 309 -31.34 -7.36 -0.52
N GLN A 310 -31.74 -6.08 -0.58
CA GLN A 310 -32.62 -5.54 -1.60
C GLN A 310 -31.84 -4.73 -2.64
N THR A 311 -31.87 -5.21 -3.88
CA THR A 311 -31.33 -4.54 -5.06
C THR A 311 -32.24 -3.40 -5.51
N ASN A 312 -31.66 -2.23 -5.77
CA ASN A 312 -32.35 -1.13 -6.43
C ASN A 312 -32.02 -1.10 -7.94
N TYR A 313 -32.90 -1.69 -8.75
CA TYR A 313 -32.78 -1.72 -10.22
C TYR A 313 -32.91 -0.34 -10.91
N GLY A 314 -33.10 0.74 -10.14
CA GLY A 314 -32.96 2.10 -10.64
C GLY A 314 -31.50 2.47 -10.95
N LEU A 315 -30.54 1.78 -10.32
CA LEU A 315 -29.12 1.92 -10.60
C LEU A 315 -28.84 1.21 -11.91
N LYS A 316 -28.25 1.91 -12.88
CA LYS A 316 -27.95 1.31 -14.18
C LYS A 316 -26.52 1.58 -14.58
N ILE A 317 -25.80 0.48 -14.75
CA ILE A 317 -24.46 0.44 -15.35
C ILE A 317 -24.62 -0.41 -16.64
N PRO A 318 -24.22 0.10 -17.81
CA PRO A 318 -24.40 -0.64 -19.07
C PRO A 318 -23.61 -1.95 -19.09
N ASP A 319 -24.22 -3.02 -19.61
CA ASP A 319 -23.54 -4.32 -19.77
C ASP A 319 -22.33 -4.22 -20.71
N GLU A 320 -22.41 -3.41 -21.77
CA GLU A 320 -21.27 -3.20 -22.69
C GLU A 320 -20.07 -2.57 -21.97
N TRP A 321 -20.31 -1.65 -21.03
CA TRP A 321 -19.23 -1.09 -20.21
C TRP A 321 -18.55 -2.17 -19.37
N TRP A 322 -19.32 -3.08 -18.76
CA TRP A 322 -18.77 -4.22 -18.01
C TRP A 322 -17.95 -5.17 -18.87
N LYS A 323 -18.43 -5.47 -20.08
CA LYS A 323 -17.71 -6.32 -21.04
C LYS A 323 -16.37 -5.70 -21.42
N GLU A 324 -16.36 -4.42 -21.79
CA GLU A 324 -15.13 -3.67 -22.08
C GLU A 324 -14.19 -3.63 -20.87
N PHE A 325 -14.73 -3.39 -19.66
CA PHE A 325 -13.95 -3.29 -18.44
C PHE A 325 -13.27 -4.62 -18.08
N ILE A 326 -14.00 -5.73 -18.07
CA ILE A 326 -13.42 -7.05 -17.77
C ILE A 326 -12.46 -7.50 -18.87
N GLN A 327 -12.79 -7.26 -20.15
CA GLN A 327 -11.88 -7.55 -21.25
C GLN A 327 -10.56 -6.79 -21.09
N PHE A 328 -10.63 -5.50 -20.71
CA PHE A 328 -9.46 -4.69 -20.44
C PHE A 328 -8.61 -5.29 -19.31
N LEU A 329 -9.20 -5.62 -18.16
CA LEU A 329 -8.46 -6.25 -17.05
C LEU A 329 -7.80 -7.59 -17.44
N GLU A 330 -8.42 -8.37 -18.32
CA GLU A 330 -7.88 -9.64 -18.81
C GLU A 330 -6.63 -9.51 -19.69
N THR A 331 -6.39 -8.34 -20.28
CA THR A 331 -5.20 -8.10 -21.11
C THR A 331 -3.92 -7.97 -20.29
N TYR A 332 -4.02 -7.63 -19.01
CA TYR A 332 -2.86 -7.38 -18.14
C TYR A 332 -2.58 -8.54 -17.18
N ASN A 333 -1.31 -8.71 -16.85
CA ASN A 333 -0.91 -9.60 -15.78
C ASN A 333 -1.03 -8.86 -14.44
N PHE A 334 -1.61 -9.52 -13.44
CA PHE A 334 -1.77 -8.98 -12.09
C PHE A 334 -0.95 -9.82 -11.13
N THR A 335 -0.31 -9.16 -10.17
CA THR A 335 0.39 -9.76 -9.05
C THR A 335 -0.31 -9.35 -7.76
N ILE A 336 -0.44 -10.29 -6.82
CA ILE A 336 -0.91 -9.96 -5.47
C ILE A 336 0.24 -9.43 -4.60
N ASP A 337 1.47 -9.81 -4.91
CA ASP A 337 2.65 -9.30 -4.25
C ASP A 337 2.92 -7.87 -4.69
N GLU A 338 3.12 -6.98 -3.73
CA GLU A 338 3.64 -5.64 -3.99
C GLU A 338 5.13 -5.73 -4.33
N ASN A 339 5.58 -4.91 -5.28
CA ASN A 339 6.98 -4.90 -5.68
C ASN A 339 7.89 -4.63 -4.47
N THR A 340 9.12 -5.17 -4.48
CA THR A 340 10.18 -4.83 -3.51
C THR A 340 11.21 -3.86 -4.13
N SER A 341 12.08 -3.27 -3.33
CA SER A 341 13.07 -2.30 -3.85
C SER A 341 14.14 -2.95 -4.69
N ILE A 342 14.34 -4.26 -4.53
CA ILE A 342 15.34 -5.05 -5.23
C ILE A 342 14.74 -5.96 -6.31
N ASP A 343 13.48 -6.37 -6.16
CA ASP A 343 12.77 -7.27 -7.08
C ASP A 343 11.42 -6.69 -7.47
N ILE A 344 11.27 -6.49 -8.78
CA ILE A 344 10.20 -5.74 -9.40
C ILE A 344 9.56 -6.62 -10.49
N ASP A 345 8.31 -7.02 -10.27
CA ASP A 345 7.45 -7.66 -11.26
C ASP A 345 6.82 -6.59 -12.16
N LEU A 346 6.96 -6.76 -13.48
CA LEU A 346 6.37 -5.89 -14.50
C LEU A 346 4.92 -6.29 -14.77
N SER A 347 4.16 -6.33 -13.69
CA SER A 347 2.74 -6.68 -13.62
C SER A 347 2.00 -5.58 -12.87
N VAL A 348 0.68 -5.55 -13.00
CA VAL A 348 -0.18 -4.69 -12.18
C VAL A 348 -0.13 -5.16 -10.74
N ASP A 349 0.33 -4.31 -9.83
CA ASP A 349 0.48 -4.60 -8.40
C ASP A 349 -0.49 -3.77 -7.53
N PRO A 350 -0.64 -4.11 -6.23
CA PRO A 350 -1.49 -3.35 -5.31
C PRO A 350 -1.10 -1.88 -5.15
N GLU A 351 0.19 -1.53 -5.30
CA GLU A 351 0.66 -0.14 -5.21
C GLU A 351 0.00 0.74 -6.28
N MET A 352 -0.20 0.18 -7.48
CA MET A 352 -0.81 0.87 -8.61
C MET A 352 -2.25 1.33 -8.31
N LEU A 353 -2.97 0.70 -7.37
CA LEU A 353 -4.27 1.18 -6.93
C LEU A 353 -4.18 2.60 -6.36
N GLY A 354 -3.17 2.88 -5.53
CA GLY A 354 -2.88 4.21 -5.00
C GLY A 354 -2.81 5.25 -6.10
N ARG A 355 -1.96 4.98 -7.09
CA ARG A 355 -1.72 5.88 -8.22
C ARG A 355 -2.94 6.08 -9.10
N ILE A 356 -3.71 5.02 -9.38
CA ILE A 356 -4.93 5.15 -10.19
C ILE A 356 -5.94 6.04 -9.48
N PHE A 357 -6.25 5.72 -8.23
CA PHE A 357 -7.34 6.40 -7.54
C PHE A 357 -6.98 7.84 -7.18
N GLU A 358 -5.75 8.12 -6.77
CA GLU A 358 -5.27 9.50 -6.60
C GLU A 358 -5.41 10.33 -7.89
N ASN A 359 -5.13 9.73 -9.04
CA ASN A 359 -5.24 10.41 -10.33
C ASN A 359 -6.69 10.57 -10.79
N LEU A 360 -7.54 9.55 -10.60
CA LEU A 360 -8.98 9.68 -10.86
C LEU A 360 -9.57 10.80 -9.99
N LEU A 361 -9.13 10.96 -8.75
CA LEU A 361 -9.58 12.06 -7.89
C LEU A 361 -9.22 13.44 -8.41
N ALA A 362 -8.08 13.58 -9.08
CA ALA A 362 -7.72 14.83 -9.74
C ALA A 362 -8.70 15.21 -10.86
N GLU A 363 -9.38 14.24 -11.47
CA GLU A 363 -10.45 14.47 -12.46
C GLU A 363 -11.81 14.77 -11.81
N ILE A 364 -11.97 14.40 -10.53
CA ILE A 364 -13.26 14.44 -9.83
C ILE A 364 -13.60 15.84 -9.32
N ASN A 365 -12.62 16.60 -8.82
CA ASN A 365 -12.82 17.94 -8.26
C ASN A 365 -12.76 19.06 -9.33
N PRO A 366 -13.91 19.64 -9.77
CA PRO A 366 -13.97 20.60 -10.88
C PRO A 366 -13.49 22.01 -10.52
N GLU A 367 -13.41 22.37 -9.23
CA GLU A 367 -12.72 23.59 -8.80
C GLU A 367 -11.20 23.51 -9.04
N THR A 368 -10.69 22.34 -9.46
CA THR A 368 -9.28 22.04 -9.44
C THR A 368 -8.81 21.18 -10.64
N GLY A 369 -9.14 21.53 -11.89
CA GLY A 369 -8.52 20.92 -13.08
C GLY A 369 -7.05 21.37 -13.25
N ASP A 370 -6.10 20.44 -13.45
CA ASP A 370 -4.61 20.60 -13.33
C ASP A 370 -4.11 21.23 -12.00
N THR A 371 -5.04 21.73 -11.20
CA THR A 371 -4.86 22.42 -9.94
C THR A 371 -5.11 21.48 -8.78
N ALA A 372 -5.79 20.33 -8.92
CA ALA A 372 -6.04 19.39 -7.82
C ALA A 372 -4.72 18.91 -7.21
N ARG A 373 -3.77 18.46 -8.04
CA ARG A 373 -2.42 18.09 -7.55
C ARG A 373 -1.66 19.27 -6.93
N LYS A 374 -1.89 20.50 -7.40
CA LYS A 374 -1.29 21.73 -6.84
C LYS A 374 -2.02 22.28 -5.60
N SER A 375 -3.30 21.94 -5.42
CA SER A 375 -4.21 22.49 -4.40
C SER A 375 -4.51 21.53 -3.28
N THR A 376 -4.38 20.21 -3.49
CA THR A 376 -4.33 19.19 -2.44
C THR A 376 -2.89 18.86 -2.05
N GLY A 377 -1.91 19.14 -2.92
CA GLY A 377 -0.51 18.79 -2.68
C GLY A 377 -0.23 17.28 -2.61
N SER A 378 -1.21 16.43 -2.96
CA SER A 378 -1.08 14.97 -2.91
C SER A 378 -0.29 14.46 -4.12
N PHE A 379 1.02 14.38 -3.94
CA PHE A 379 1.93 13.73 -4.89
C PHE A 379 2.34 12.37 -4.35
N TYR A 380 2.19 11.35 -5.18
CA TYR A 380 2.76 10.02 -4.91
C TYR A 380 4.26 10.16 -4.61
N THR A 381 4.66 9.63 -3.46
CA THR A 381 6.05 9.64 -3.04
C THR A 381 6.79 8.46 -3.69
N PRO A 382 7.86 8.70 -4.46
CA PRO A 382 8.65 7.63 -5.05
C PRO A 382 9.09 6.61 -4.01
N ARG A 383 8.97 5.34 -4.36
CA ARG A 383 9.31 4.21 -3.50
C ARG A 383 10.69 4.31 -2.85
N ALA A 384 11.71 4.71 -3.60
CA ALA A 384 13.07 4.87 -3.07
C ALA A 384 13.16 5.93 -1.96
N ILE A 385 12.33 6.99 -2.03
CA ILE A 385 12.23 8.01 -0.98
C ILE A 385 11.50 7.43 0.24
N VAL A 386 10.40 6.72 0.02
CA VAL A 386 9.64 6.08 1.11
C VAL A 386 10.55 5.13 1.88
N GLU A 387 11.26 4.24 1.19
CA GLU A 387 12.18 3.29 1.82
C GLU A 387 13.31 3.97 2.57
N PHE A 388 13.98 4.96 1.96
CA PHE A 388 15.04 5.71 2.62
C PHE A 388 14.55 6.38 3.91
N MET A 389 13.41 7.07 3.86
CA MET A 389 12.84 7.75 5.02
C MET A 389 12.41 6.76 6.11
N VAL A 390 11.83 5.62 5.73
CA VAL A 390 11.45 4.55 6.67
C VAL A 390 12.68 3.98 7.34
N ASP A 391 13.71 3.65 6.58
CA ASP A 391 14.94 3.04 7.07
C ASP A 391 15.64 3.95 8.08
N GLU A 392 15.86 5.21 7.71
CA GLU A 392 16.52 6.15 8.60
C GLU A 392 15.67 6.43 9.84
N SER A 393 14.35 6.51 9.73
CA SER A 393 13.47 6.73 10.90
C SER A 393 13.54 5.56 11.89
N ILE A 394 13.49 4.32 11.39
CA ILE A 394 13.59 3.12 12.25
C ILE A 394 14.98 2.99 12.87
N LYS A 395 16.05 3.24 12.10
CA LYS A 395 17.42 3.20 12.62
C LYS A 395 17.62 4.20 13.76
N GLN A 396 17.12 5.43 13.62
CA GLN A 396 17.21 6.45 14.66
C GLN A 396 16.40 6.06 15.91
N PHE A 397 15.17 5.55 15.72
CA PHE A 397 14.36 5.04 16.82
C PHE A 397 15.08 3.91 17.57
N LEU A 398 15.58 2.89 16.88
CA LEU A 398 16.27 1.75 17.50
C LEU A 398 17.60 2.16 18.16
N ALA A 399 18.35 3.08 17.54
CA ALA A 399 19.58 3.63 18.09
C ALA A 399 19.37 4.26 19.45
N GLN A 400 18.28 5.02 19.60
CA GLN A 400 17.89 5.60 20.87
C GLN A 400 17.48 4.53 21.89
N GLN A 401 16.60 3.60 21.51
CA GLN A 401 16.09 2.57 22.43
C GLN A 401 17.19 1.63 22.95
N LEU A 402 18.23 1.40 22.16
CA LEU A 402 19.35 0.51 22.51
C LEU A 402 20.63 1.27 22.91
N GLU A 403 20.59 2.61 22.98
CA GLU A 403 21.73 3.48 23.29
C GLU A 403 22.97 3.15 22.42
N THR A 404 22.75 3.01 21.11
CA THR A 404 23.78 2.65 20.12
C THR A 404 23.75 3.58 18.91
N LYS A 405 24.66 3.36 17.95
CA LYS A 405 24.71 4.13 16.70
C LYS A 405 23.74 3.57 15.64
N PRO A 406 23.10 4.42 14.81
CA PRO A 406 22.19 4.00 13.73
C PRO A 406 22.78 2.95 12.77
N GLN A 407 24.07 3.05 12.45
CA GLN A 407 24.76 2.12 11.53
C GLN A 407 24.79 0.67 12.03
N THR A 408 24.57 0.44 13.33
CA THR A 408 24.46 -0.91 13.90
C THR A 408 23.35 -1.71 13.24
N PHE A 409 22.31 -1.05 12.73
CA PHE A 409 21.12 -1.68 12.17
C PHE A 409 21.12 -1.77 10.64
N ASP A 410 22.19 -1.37 9.95
CA ASP A 410 22.22 -1.38 8.48
C ASP A 410 21.96 -2.79 7.91
N LYS A 411 22.58 -3.83 8.48
CA LYS A 411 22.35 -5.23 8.08
C LYS A 411 20.94 -5.73 8.43
N LEU A 412 20.36 -5.20 9.51
CA LEU A 412 19.03 -5.57 9.96
C LEU A 412 17.97 -5.10 8.93
N LEU A 413 18.14 -3.91 8.35
CA LEU A 413 17.19 -3.33 7.39
C LEU A 413 17.47 -3.68 5.92
N ASP A 414 18.59 -4.35 5.63
CA ASP A 414 18.99 -4.76 4.28
C ASP A 414 18.29 -6.06 3.82
N TYR A 415 17.51 -5.99 2.73
CA TYR A 415 16.80 -7.14 2.13
C TYR A 415 17.74 -8.24 1.59
N THR A 416 19.02 -7.94 1.36
CA THR A 416 19.99 -8.90 0.81
C THR A 416 20.65 -9.79 1.87
N GLN A 417 20.54 -9.41 3.15
CA GLN A 417 21.11 -10.13 4.29
C GLN A 417 20.06 -11.02 4.96
N GLU A 418 20.44 -12.27 5.27
CA GLU A 418 19.59 -13.21 6.03
C GLU A 418 19.72 -13.02 7.54
N SER A 419 20.93 -12.75 8.03
CA SER A 419 21.18 -12.50 9.45
C SER A 419 20.87 -11.07 9.83
N SER A 420 20.36 -10.86 11.04
CA SER A 420 20.23 -9.53 11.67
C SER A 420 21.57 -8.78 11.76
N GLY A 421 22.68 -9.51 11.92
CA GLY A 421 23.99 -8.95 12.25
C GLY A 421 24.15 -8.51 13.71
N LEU A 422 23.18 -8.86 14.57
CA LEU A 422 23.12 -8.47 15.98
C LEU A 422 23.41 -9.65 16.91
N MET A 423 23.75 -9.36 18.17
CA MET A 423 23.81 -10.37 19.22
C MET A 423 22.39 -10.73 19.70
N PRO A 424 22.14 -11.95 20.22
CA PRO A 424 20.80 -12.37 20.66
C PRO A 424 20.14 -11.45 21.69
N GLU A 425 20.91 -10.85 22.62
CA GLU A 425 20.37 -9.87 23.57
C GLU A 425 19.89 -8.59 22.87
N GLN A 426 20.60 -8.14 21.83
CA GLN A 426 20.22 -6.99 21.03
C GLN A 426 18.99 -7.30 20.18
N GLU A 427 18.89 -8.50 19.59
CA GLU A 427 17.70 -8.95 18.88
C GLU A 427 16.46 -8.92 19.76
N GLN A 428 16.57 -9.38 21.01
CA GLN A 428 15.47 -9.35 21.97
C GLN A 428 15.06 -7.90 22.32
N LYS A 429 16.01 -6.99 22.50
CA LYS A 429 15.73 -5.57 22.74
C LYS A 429 15.07 -4.91 21.51
N VAL A 430 15.54 -5.22 20.30
CA VAL A 430 14.93 -4.76 19.05
C VAL A 430 13.49 -5.27 18.96
N LEU A 431 13.24 -6.55 19.20
CA LEU A 431 11.90 -7.13 19.19
C LEU A 431 10.95 -6.39 20.15
N GLN A 432 11.39 -6.16 21.40
CA GLN A 432 10.61 -5.42 22.38
C GLN A 432 10.33 -3.97 21.99
N ALA A 433 11.31 -3.28 21.38
CA ALA A 433 11.17 -1.92 20.90
C ALA A 433 10.16 -1.84 19.74
N ILE A 434 10.31 -2.72 18.74
CA ILE A 434 9.44 -2.80 17.57
C ILE A 434 8.00 -3.09 17.98
N GLN A 435 7.75 -4.00 18.92
CA GLN A 435 6.38 -4.33 19.35
C GLN A 435 5.62 -3.17 20.00
N LYS A 436 6.33 -2.23 20.62
CA LYS A 436 5.74 -1.09 21.33
C LYS A 436 5.67 0.19 20.48
N MET A 437 6.38 0.20 19.36
CA MET A 437 6.54 1.37 18.49
C MET A 437 5.20 1.77 17.86
N LYS A 438 4.80 3.04 17.99
CA LYS A 438 3.62 3.60 17.33
C LYS A 438 4.04 4.61 16.28
N ILE A 439 3.55 4.43 15.06
CA ILE A 439 3.88 5.24 13.90
C ILE A 439 2.60 5.89 13.37
N LEU A 440 2.66 7.18 13.07
CA LEU A 440 1.58 7.89 12.40
C LEU A 440 2.07 8.60 11.14
N ASP A 441 1.33 8.41 10.05
CA ASP A 441 1.35 9.31 8.91
C ASP A 441 0.09 10.21 8.94
N PRO A 442 0.23 11.52 9.24
CA PRO A 442 -0.89 12.43 9.38
C PRO A 442 -1.43 12.96 8.04
N ALA A 443 -0.84 12.57 6.91
CA ALA A 443 -1.32 12.89 5.56
C ALA A 443 -1.05 11.70 4.64
N CYS A 444 -1.64 10.55 4.98
CA CYS A 444 -1.18 9.27 4.48
C CYS A 444 -1.44 9.00 3.00
N GLY A 445 -2.35 9.76 2.36
CA GLY A 445 -2.72 9.55 0.97
C GLY A 445 -3.17 8.11 0.74
N SER A 446 -2.67 7.49 -0.33
CA SER A 446 -2.86 6.05 -0.60
C SER A 446 -2.08 5.10 0.31
N GLY A 447 -1.40 5.58 1.36
CA GLY A 447 -0.78 4.76 2.39
C GLY A 447 0.65 4.32 2.09
N ALA A 448 1.41 5.11 1.31
CA ALA A 448 2.78 4.77 0.91
C ALA A 448 3.74 4.58 2.10
N PHE A 449 3.79 5.54 3.05
CA PHE A 449 4.64 5.40 4.24
C PHE A 449 4.13 4.35 5.24
N PRO A 450 2.82 4.27 5.55
CA PRO A 450 2.29 3.15 6.32
C PRO A 450 2.66 1.77 5.76
N MET A 451 2.56 1.57 4.44
CA MET A 451 2.96 0.32 3.79
C MET A 451 4.48 0.09 3.83
N GLY A 452 5.28 1.14 3.61
CA GLY A 452 6.74 1.05 3.74
C GLY A 452 7.17 0.64 5.15
N MET A 453 6.54 1.21 6.18
CA MET A 453 6.73 0.83 7.58
C MET A 453 6.33 -0.62 7.83
N LEU A 454 5.17 -1.08 7.33
CA LEU A 454 4.74 -2.48 7.45
C LEU A 454 5.80 -3.43 6.89
N GLN A 455 6.25 -3.18 5.66
CA GLN A 455 7.22 -4.03 4.96
C GLN A 455 8.56 -4.07 5.70
N LYS A 456 9.06 -2.93 6.18
CA LYS A 456 10.37 -2.88 6.85
C LYS A 456 10.32 -3.45 8.27
N ILE A 457 9.23 -3.24 9.01
CA ILE A 457 9.02 -3.89 10.31
C ILE A 457 8.91 -5.41 10.13
N LEU A 458 8.19 -5.88 9.10
CA LEU A 458 8.09 -7.30 8.80
C LEU A 458 9.46 -7.91 8.54
N LEU A 459 10.30 -7.27 7.71
CA LEU A 459 11.69 -7.70 7.47
C LEU A 459 12.49 -7.82 8.77
N ILE A 460 12.36 -6.83 9.66
CA ILE A 460 13.05 -6.85 10.96
C ILE A 460 12.57 -8.04 11.78
N LEU A 461 11.25 -8.24 11.90
CA LEU A 461 10.65 -9.34 12.67
C LEU A 461 11.01 -10.71 12.10
N GLN A 462 11.10 -10.87 10.78
CA GLN A 462 11.57 -12.12 10.16
C GLN A 462 13.01 -12.46 10.57
N LYS A 463 13.85 -11.45 10.85
CA LYS A 463 15.25 -11.61 11.27
C LYS A 463 15.45 -11.78 12.78
N VAL A 464 14.56 -11.24 13.62
CA VAL A 464 14.71 -11.26 15.10
C VAL A 464 13.67 -12.12 15.82
N ASP A 465 12.57 -12.48 15.16
CA ASP A 465 11.52 -13.40 15.63
C ASP A 465 11.19 -14.42 14.52
N HIS A 466 12.16 -15.30 14.26
CA HIS A 466 12.12 -16.26 13.14
C HIS A 466 10.88 -17.16 13.09
N LYS A 467 10.19 -17.39 14.21
CA LYS A 467 8.96 -18.22 14.27
C LYS A 467 7.68 -17.44 14.54
N ALA A 468 7.75 -16.10 14.50
CA ALA A 468 6.65 -15.19 14.83
C ALA A 468 6.04 -15.46 16.23
N GLN A 469 6.77 -16.11 17.13
CA GLN A 469 6.19 -16.66 18.36
C GLN A 469 5.60 -15.54 19.22
N SER A 470 6.25 -14.37 19.21
CA SER A 470 5.79 -13.23 19.98
C SER A 470 4.55 -12.57 19.37
N SER A 471 4.51 -12.41 18.04
CA SER A 471 3.32 -11.92 17.33
C SER A 471 2.12 -12.84 17.54
N ILE A 472 2.36 -14.16 17.52
CA ILE A 472 1.36 -15.19 17.76
C ILE A 472 0.81 -15.11 19.19
N ASP A 473 1.68 -15.01 20.19
CA ASP A 473 1.29 -14.89 21.60
C ASP A 473 0.44 -13.62 21.85
N THR A 474 0.79 -12.49 21.20
CA THR A 474 -0.03 -11.27 21.25
C THR A 474 -1.43 -11.53 20.71
N ILE A 475 -1.56 -12.10 19.52
CA ILE A 475 -2.87 -12.37 18.91
C ILE A 475 -3.68 -13.33 19.79
N LEU A 476 -3.08 -14.42 20.25
CA LEU A 476 -3.77 -15.44 21.05
C LEU A 476 -4.25 -14.91 22.40
N ASN A 477 -3.48 -14.04 23.06
CA ASN A 477 -3.86 -13.49 24.36
C ASN A 477 -5.05 -12.54 24.30
N GLU A 478 -5.29 -11.93 23.14
CA GLU A 478 -6.35 -10.93 22.94
C GLU A 478 -7.65 -11.54 22.43
N ILE A 479 -7.64 -12.77 21.90
CA ILE A 479 -8.87 -13.48 21.54
C ILE A 479 -9.58 -13.93 22.82
N THR A 480 -10.73 -13.31 23.09
CA THR A 480 -11.59 -13.60 24.24
C THR A 480 -12.39 -14.88 24.05
N ASP A 481 -12.78 -15.23 22.81
CA ASP A 481 -13.48 -16.48 22.50
C ASP A 481 -12.52 -17.70 22.59
N PRO A 482 -12.72 -18.62 23.56
CA PRO A 482 -11.88 -19.79 23.72
C PRO A 482 -11.88 -20.73 22.50
N ILE A 483 -12.96 -20.75 21.70
CA ILE A 483 -13.09 -21.61 20.52
C ILE A 483 -12.25 -21.06 19.38
N GLN A 484 -12.39 -19.76 19.05
CA GLN A 484 -11.55 -19.10 18.06
C GLN A 484 -10.06 -19.14 18.45
N ARG A 485 -9.74 -18.89 19.73
CA ARG A 485 -8.35 -18.96 20.22
C ARG A 485 -7.76 -20.36 20.02
N LYS A 486 -8.55 -21.40 20.27
CA LYS A 486 -8.13 -22.80 20.07
C LYS A 486 -7.98 -23.14 18.58
N LEU A 487 -8.90 -22.67 17.73
CA LEU A 487 -8.87 -22.92 16.30
C LEU A 487 -7.66 -22.24 15.64
N LEU A 488 -7.40 -20.97 15.98
CA LEU A 488 -6.24 -20.24 15.50
C LEU A 488 -4.95 -20.89 16.00
N LYS A 489 -4.89 -21.31 17.28
CA LYS A 489 -3.74 -22.04 17.83
C LYS A 489 -3.49 -23.37 17.10
N GLN A 490 -4.53 -24.10 16.72
CA GLN A 490 -4.39 -25.32 15.92
C GLN A 490 -3.90 -25.02 14.49
N LYS A 491 -4.35 -23.92 13.89
CA LYS A 491 -3.88 -23.43 12.58
C LYS A 491 -2.39 -23.05 12.66
N LEU A 492 -1.98 -22.40 13.74
CA LEU A 492 -0.59 -22.04 14.05
C LEU A 492 0.31 -23.28 14.23
N GLU A 493 -0.15 -24.26 15.02
CA GLU A 493 0.57 -25.52 15.21
C GLU A 493 0.69 -26.31 13.89
N ALA A 494 -0.35 -26.33 13.06
CA ALA A 494 -0.33 -26.97 11.75
C ALA A 494 0.60 -26.24 10.75
N ALA A 495 0.60 -24.91 10.74
CA ALA A 495 1.49 -24.11 9.88
C ALA A 495 2.97 -24.33 10.24
N HIS A 496 3.32 -24.35 11.53
CA HIS A 496 4.68 -24.65 11.98
C HIS A 496 5.13 -26.08 11.66
N LEU A 497 4.21 -27.06 11.65
CA LEU A 497 4.53 -28.43 11.26
C LEU A 497 4.79 -28.57 9.75
N LEU A 498 4.31 -27.61 8.95
CA LEU A 498 4.44 -27.58 7.50
C LEU A 498 5.57 -26.66 7.01
N ASP A 499 6.34 -26.02 7.91
CA ASP A 499 7.30 -24.95 7.60
C ASP A 499 6.68 -23.86 6.68
N ASP A 500 5.40 -23.51 6.93
CA ASP A 500 4.67 -22.55 6.10
C ASP A 500 4.97 -21.11 6.53
N ILE A 501 6.02 -20.53 5.95
CA ILE A 501 6.50 -19.15 6.21
C ILE A 501 5.39 -18.11 5.98
N ASP A 502 4.48 -18.36 5.04
CA ASP A 502 3.43 -17.41 4.66
C ASP A 502 2.48 -17.13 5.84
N PHE A 503 2.14 -18.13 6.65
CA PHE A 503 1.24 -17.92 7.78
C PHE A 503 1.91 -17.18 8.96
N GLU A 504 3.21 -17.38 9.16
CA GLU A 504 3.95 -16.61 10.15
C GLU A 504 4.00 -15.13 9.76
N ASP A 505 4.16 -14.84 8.46
CA ASP A 505 4.13 -13.48 7.93
C ASP A 505 2.75 -12.85 8.04
N TYR A 506 1.67 -13.62 7.83
CA TYR A 506 0.32 -13.17 8.12
C TYR A 506 0.18 -12.71 9.58
N ALA A 507 0.63 -13.53 10.54
CA ALA A 507 0.54 -13.21 11.96
C ALA A 507 1.38 -11.97 12.33
N ARG A 508 2.61 -11.86 11.79
CA ARG A 508 3.46 -10.66 11.94
C ARG A 508 2.74 -9.43 11.38
N LYS A 509 2.24 -9.48 10.14
CA LYS A 509 1.53 -8.36 9.49
C LYS A 509 0.31 -7.94 10.31
N LEU A 510 -0.55 -8.88 10.70
CA LEU A 510 -1.76 -8.57 11.46
C LEU A 510 -1.42 -7.87 12.78
N SER A 511 -0.41 -8.37 13.50
CA SER A 511 0.09 -7.76 14.75
C SER A 511 0.62 -6.34 14.52
N VAL A 512 1.43 -6.14 13.47
CA VAL A 512 2.02 -4.84 13.13
C VAL A 512 0.94 -3.82 12.73
N ILE A 513 -0.01 -4.23 11.89
CA ILE A 513 -1.13 -3.37 11.46
C ILE A 513 -1.95 -2.95 12.67
N LYS A 514 -2.26 -3.88 13.58
CA LYS A 514 -3.04 -3.59 14.79
C LYS A 514 -2.32 -2.62 15.72
N ASN A 515 -1.05 -2.88 16.03
CA ASN A 515 -0.38 -2.22 17.15
C ASN A 515 0.48 -1.02 16.76
N ASN A 516 1.06 -1.02 15.55
CA ASN A 516 2.09 -0.07 15.18
C ASN A 516 1.61 1.03 14.24
N ILE A 517 0.79 0.71 13.26
CA ILE A 517 0.57 1.59 12.09
C ILE A 517 -0.70 2.43 12.25
N PHE A 518 -0.61 3.74 12.08
CA PHE A 518 -1.76 4.65 12.08
C PHE A 518 -1.64 5.63 10.91
N GLY A 519 -2.77 6.00 10.31
CA GLY A 519 -2.82 6.92 9.19
C GLY A 519 -4.02 7.85 9.25
N VAL A 520 -3.84 9.09 8.82
CA VAL A 520 -4.92 10.08 8.69
C VAL A 520 -4.84 10.72 7.32
N ASP A 521 -5.99 10.89 6.67
CA ASP A 521 -6.11 11.71 5.49
C ASP A 521 -7.43 12.47 5.50
N ILE A 522 -7.48 13.64 4.87
CA ILE A 522 -8.71 14.43 4.78
C ILE A 522 -9.64 13.91 3.66
N GLN A 523 -9.11 13.15 2.70
CA GLN A 523 -9.87 12.61 1.58
C GLN A 523 -10.37 11.19 1.93
N PRO A 524 -11.69 10.95 2.00
CA PRO A 524 -12.26 9.64 2.35
C PRO A 524 -11.72 8.48 1.50
N ILE A 525 -11.61 8.73 0.21
CA ILE A 525 -11.09 7.82 -0.78
C ILE A 525 -9.60 7.46 -0.57
N ALA A 526 -8.76 8.39 -0.11
CA ALA A 526 -7.35 8.12 0.19
C ALA A 526 -7.24 7.12 1.33
N VAL A 527 -8.08 7.32 2.36
CA VAL A 527 -8.27 6.39 3.47
C VAL A 527 -8.78 5.03 2.97
N GLU A 528 -9.78 4.99 2.08
CA GLU A 528 -10.27 3.74 1.49
C GLU A 528 -9.17 2.97 0.74
N ILE A 529 -8.36 3.64 -0.08
CA ILE A 529 -7.27 3.01 -0.82
C ILE A 529 -6.19 2.48 0.13
N SER A 530 -5.86 3.25 1.16
CA SER A 530 -4.95 2.79 2.21
C SER A 530 -5.46 1.49 2.84
N ARG A 531 -6.73 1.45 3.26
CA ARG A 531 -7.35 0.23 3.81
C ARG A 531 -7.30 -0.94 2.81
N LEU A 532 -7.60 -0.70 1.54
CA LEU A 532 -7.55 -1.69 0.47
C LEU A 532 -6.17 -2.33 0.31
N ARG A 533 -5.11 -1.52 0.30
CA ARG A 533 -3.73 -2.02 0.17
C ARG A 533 -3.34 -2.89 1.36
N PHE A 534 -3.72 -2.48 2.57
CA PHE A 534 -3.49 -3.27 3.78
C PHE A 534 -4.25 -4.61 3.73
N PHE A 535 -5.49 -4.62 3.25
CA PHE A 535 -6.24 -5.87 3.04
C PHE A 535 -5.60 -6.80 2.01
N LEU A 536 -5.15 -6.27 0.86
CA LEU A 536 -4.42 -7.07 -0.12
C LEU A 536 -3.15 -7.66 0.51
N SER A 537 -2.40 -6.86 1.26
CA SER A 537 -1.17 -7.30 1.92
C SER A 537 -1.37 -8.46 2.90
N LEU A 538 -2.54 -8.54 3.55
CA LEU A 538 -2.92 -9.64 4.44
C LEU A 538 -3.34 -10.89 3.66
N ILE A 539 -4.18 -10.73 2.64
CA ILE A 539 -4.67 -11.86 1.84
C ILE A 539 -3.55 -12.56 1.06
N VAL A 540 -2.51 -11.82 0.69
CA VAL A 540 -1.31 -12.38 0.05
C VAL A 540 -0.71 -13.50 0.90
N ASP A 541 -0.69 -13.36 2.21
CA ASP A 541 -0.06 -14.30 3.14
C ASP A 541 -1.05 -15.35 3.68
N GLU A 542 -2.34 -15.23 3.35
CA GLU A 542 -3.35 -16.19 3.76
C GLU A 542 -3.16 -17.54 3.07
N VAL A 543 -3.25 -18.62 3.84
CA VAL A 543 -3.12 -19.98 3.33
C VAL A 543 -4.51 -20.56 3.11
N ILE A 544 -4.85 -20.84 1.85
CA ILE A 544 -6.16 -21.36 1.47
C ILE A 544 -6.17 -22.88 1.62
N GLN A 545 -7.03 -23.35 2.52
CA GLN A 545 -7.25 -24.75 2.85
C GLN A 545 -8.67 -25.14 2.45
N ASP A 546 -8.84 -25.68 1.25
CA ASP A 546 -10.14 -25.91 0.61
C ASP A 546 -11.12 -26.76 1.43
N GLU A 547 -10.59 -27.64 2.29
CA GLU A 547 -11.38 -28.54 3.13
C GLU A 547 -11.91 -27.89 4.41
N GLN A 548 -11.34 -26.75 4.81
CA GLN A 548 -11.70 -26.08 6.06
C GLN A 548 -12.93 -25.16 5.88
N PRO A 549 -13.66 -24.84 6.96
CA PRO A 549 -14.65 -23.78 6.94
C PRO A 549 -14.06 -22.49 6.37
N ASN A 550 -14.83 -21.79 5.53
CA ASN A 550 -14.37 -20.59 4.82
C ASN A 550 -13.08 -20.78 4.00
N ARG A 551 -12.76 -22.01 3.58
CA ARG A 551 -11.49 -22.41 2.95
C ARG A 551 -10.26 -22.02 3.77
N GLY A 552 -10.38 -21.97 5.10
CA GLY A 552 -9.31 -21.59 6.01
C GLY A 552 -8.89 -20.12 5.92
N VAL A 553 -9.65 -19.27 5.22
CA VAL A 553 -9.37 -17.82 5.14
C VAL A 553 -9.99 -17.13 6.34
N GLU A 554 -9.21 -16.32 7.06
CA GLU A 554 -9.74 -15.51 8.17
C GLU A 554 -10.49 -14.28 7.64
N ALA A 555 -11.42 -13.80 8.45
CA ALA A 555 -12.10 -12.54 8.19
C ALA A 555 -11.10 -11.37 8.27
N LEU A 556 -11.10 -10.46 7.30
CA LEU A 556 -10.21 -9.29 7.34
C LEU A 556 -10.51 -8.41 8.55
N PRO A 557 -9.50 -7.74 9.13
CA PRO A 557 -9.72 -6.85 10.25
C PRO A 557 -10.51 -5.60 9.84
N ASN A 558 -11.06 -4.89 10.81
CA ASN A 558 -11.68 -3.59 10.59
C ASN A 558 -10.65 -2.47 10.83
N LEU A 559 -10.42 -1.66 9.79
CA LEU A 559 -9.37 -0.65 9.77
C LEU A 559 -9.88 0.79 10.03
N ASP A 560 -11.14 0.95 10.42
CA ASP A 560 -11.77 2.26 10.65
C ASP A 560 -11.04 3.12 11.69
N PHE A 561 -10.50 2.49 12.74
CA PHE A 561 -9.69 3.13 13.78
C PHE A 561 -8.18 2.98 13.57
N LYS A 562 -7.75 2.63 12.36
CA LYS A 562 -6.34 2.57 11.96
C LYS A 562 -6.04 3.62 10.89
N PHE A 563 -6.98 3.81 9.97
CA PHE A 563 -6.97 4.86 8.98
C PHE A 563 -8.23 5.70 9.13
N VAL A 564 -8.07 6.96 9.55
CA VAL A 564 -9.21 7.83 9.88
C VAL A 564 -9.29 9.00 8.90
N CYS A 565 -10.52 9.32 8.48
CA CYS A 565 -10.79 10.45 7.61
C CYS A 565 -10.96 11.73 8.43
N ALA A 566 -9.91 12.55 8.53
CA ALA A 566 -9.90 13.73 9.41
C ALA A 566 -8.92 14.81 8.93
N ASN A 567 -9.16 16.06 9.35
CA ASN A 567 -8.19 17.13 9.22
C ASN A 567 -7.16 17.08 10.34
N SER A 568 -5.99 16.50 10.06
CA SER A 568 -4.87 16.36 11.00
C SER A 568 -4.36 17.68 11.59
N LEU A 569 -4.52 18.79 10.87
CA LEU A 569 -3.98 20.08 11.30
C LEU A 569 -4.85 20.79 12.32
N ILE A 570 -6.09 20.37 12.56
CA ILE A 570 -7.01 21.04 13.48
C ILE A 570 -7.18 20.19 14.74
N ARG A 571 -6.90 20.77 15.91
CA ARG A 571 -7.06 20.10 17.21
C ARG A 571 -8.54 20.03 17.59
N LEU A 572 -8.89 19.01 18.37
CA LEU A 572 -10.13 19.08 19.15
C LEU A 572 -9.97 20.18 20.21
N PRO A 573 -10.90 21.15 20.34
CA PRO A 573 -10.79 22.25 21.29
C PRO A 573 -10.65 21.76 22.75
N GLU A 574 -9.75 22.37 23.51
CA GLU A 574 -9.63 22.09 24.94
C GLU A 574 -10.77 22.75 25.72
N ILE A 575 -11.35 22.02 26.68
CA ILE A 575 -12.31 22.59 27.64
C ILE A 575 -11.51 23.01 28.88
N GLN A 576 -11.66 24.26 29.32
CA GLN A 576 -11.08 24.71 30.59
C GLN A 576 -11.62 23.85 31.74
N GLN A 577 -10.70 23.16 32.41
CA GLN A 577 -10.82 22.24 33.57
C GLN A 577 -12.21 22.11 34.21
N TYR A 578 -12.89 20.99 33.92
CA TYR A 578 -13.62 20.15 34.90
C TYR A 578 -13.69 18.73 34.33
N GLN A 579 -12.81 17.82 34.77
CA GLN A 579 -12.93 16.38 34.48
C GLN A 579 -13.89 15.77 35.52
N LEU A 580 -15.07 15.31 35.08
CA LEU A 580 -15.89 14.41 35.87
C LEU A 580 -15.23 13.02 35.83
N PHE A 581 -15.20 12.30 36.96
CA PHE A 581 -14.65 10.94 37.06
C PHE A 581 -15.31 9.95 36.07
N ASP A 582 -16.55 10.20 35.68
CA ASP A 582 -17.32 9.35 34.74
C ASP A 582 -16.77 9.38 33.30
N ASP A 583 -16.10 10.47 32.89
CA ASP A 583 -15.59 10.62 31.52
C ASP A 583 -14.41 9.66 31.23
N TYR A 584 -13.59 9.34 32.25
CA TYR A 584 -12.48 8.39 32.09
C TYR A 584 -12.94 6.96 31.86
N GLN A 585 -14.02 6.55 32.53
CA GLN A 585 -14.58 5.20 32.34
C GLN A 585 -15.19 5.05 30.95
N LEU A 586 -15.95 6.06 30.49
CA LEU A 586 -16.52 6.07 29.15
C LEU A 586 -15.43 6.07 28.06
N LEU A 587 -14.35 6.82 28.25
CA LEU A 587 -13.19 6.81 27.35
C LEU A 587 -12.49 5.45 27.27
N ASN A 588 -12.31 4.77 28.41
CA ASN A 588 -11.75 3.42 28.45
C ASN A 588 -12.69 2.40 27.79
N ASN A 589 -14.01 2.55 27.93
CA ASN A 589 -14.97 1.70 27.24
C ASN A 589 -14.89 1.89 25.71
N LEU A 590 -14.74 3.12 25.23
CA LEU A 590 -14.50 3.36 23.80
C LEU A 590 -13.18 2.73 23.32
N GLU A 591 -12.13 2.75 24.15
CA GLU A 591 -10.87 2.07 23.86
C GLU A 591 -11.05 0.56 23.71
N GLN A 592 -11.81 -0.05 24.61
CA GLN A 592 -12.15 -1.47 24.54
C GLN A 592 -12.98 -1.78 23.29
N ILE A 593 -14.01 -0.99 22.98
CA ILE A 593 -14.83 -1.19 21.78
C ILE A 593 -13.98 -1.10 20.51
N ARG A 594 -13.04 -0.14 20.42
CA ARG A 594 -12.13 -0.04 19.27
C ARG A 594 -11.27 -1.30 19.12
N ALA A 595 -10.74 -1.82 20.23
CA ALA A 595 -9.93 -3.02 20.23
C ALA A 595 -10.72 -4.27 19.80
N GLU A 596 -11.95 -4.44 20.30
CA GLU A 596 -12.85 -5.53 19.92
C GLU A 596 -13.35 -5.39 18.48
N TYR A 597 -13.65 -4.16 18.04
CA TYR A 597 -14.10 -3.87 16.70
C TYR A 597 -13.06 -4.25 15.64
N PHE A 598 -11.75 -4.18 15.93
CA PHE A 598 -10.71 -4.56 14.97
C PHE A 598 -10.86 -5.99 14.43
N THR A 599 -11.30 -6.95 15.24
CA THR A 599 -11.49 -8.36 14.80
C THR A 599 -12.96 -8.75 14.63
N ALA A 600 -13.90 -7.84 14.88
CA ALA A 600 -15.32 -8.14 14.89
C ALA A 600 -15.87 -8.58 13.52
N ASN A 601 -16.76 -9.57 13.53
CA ASN A 601 -17.54 -10.00 12.37
C ASN A 601 -18.87 -9.23 12.24
N ASN A 602 -19.64 -9.43 11.16
CA ASN A 602 -20.81 -8.62 10.83
C ASN A 602 -21.83 -8.39 11.97
N ASP A 603 -22.15 -9.41 12.79
CA ASP A 603 -23.15 -9.23 13.86
C ASP A 603 -22.54 -8.48 15.05
N GLU A 604 -21.31 -8.85 15.43
CA GLU A 604 -20.54 -8.18 16.47
C GLU A 604 -20.29 -6.71 16.11
N LYS A 605 -19.92 -6.41 14.86
CA LYS A 605 -19.75 -5.04 14.36
C LYS A 605 -21.02 -4.22 14.54
N LYS A 606 -22.18 -4.76 14.16
CA LYS A 606 -23.45 -4.04 14.31
C LYS A 606 -23.75 -3.72 15.77
N GLN A 607 -23.42 -4.62 16.68
CA GLN A 607 -23.59 -4.38 18.11
C GLN A 607 -22.57 -3.36 18.63
N LEU A 608 -21.29 -3.54 18.33
CA LEU A 608 -20.21 -2.63 18.74
C LEU A 608 -20.40 -1.20 18.20
N ARG A 609 -20.92 -1.05 16.98
CA ARG A 609 -21.29 0.26 16.42
C ARG A 609 -22.39 0.94 17.25
N LYS A 610 -23.43 0.19 17.61
CA LYS A 610 -24.50 0.71 18.48
C LYS A 610 -23.98 1.05 19.87
N ASP A 611 -23.12 0.21 20.44
CA ASP A 611 -22.54 0.44 21.77
C ASP A 611 -21.64 1.69 21.74
N PHE A 612 -20.86 1.86 20.67
CA PHE A 612 -20.06 3.07 20.45
C PHE A 612 -20.96 4.32 20.37
N GLU A 613 -22.01 4.29 19.55
CA GLU A 613 -22.97 5.39 19.40
C GLU A 613 -23.67 5.70 20.73
N GLN A 614 -24.03 4.69 21.51
CA GLN A 614 -24.64 4.86 22.83
C GLN A 614 -23.67 5.53 23.81
N ILE A 615 -22.42 5.10 23.87
CA ILE A 615 -21.41 5.73 24.73
C ILE A 615 -21.15 7.17 24.28
N GLN A 616 -21.06 7.40 22.98
CA GLN A 616 -20.94 8.75 22.41
C GLN A 616 -22.14 9.64 22.79
N GLN A 617 -23.36 9.10 22.78
CA GLN A 617 -24.56 9.78 23.26
C GLN A 617 -24.55 10.02 24.77
N GLN A 618 -24.03 9.09 25.58
CA GLN A 618 -23.88 9.27 27.03
C GLN A 618 -22.89 10.38 27.35
N ILE A 619 -21.74 10.39 26.67
CA ILE A 619 -20.74 11.46 26.73
C ILE A 619 -21.40 12.79 26.30
N TYR A 620 -22.18 12.79 25.23
CA TYR A 620 -22.91 13.98 24.81
C TYR A 620 -23.91 14.47 25.87
N GLN A 621 -24.68 13.56 26.49
CA GLN A 621 -25.64 13.90 27.53
C GLN A 621 -24.98 14.41 28.82
N SER A 622 -23.88 13.80 29.26
CA SER A 622 -23.13 14.27 30.45
C SER A 622 -22.58 15.68 30.23
N LEU A 623 -22.20 16.00 28.99
CA LEU A 623 -21.63 17.29 28.64
C LEU A 623 -22.68 18.41 28.45
N ILE A 624 -23.91 18.11 28.01
CA ILE A 624 -25.02 19.10 27.87
C ILE A 624 -25.63 19.51 29.21
N GLN A 625 -25.67 18.61 30.20
CA GLN A 625 -26.20 18.93 31.54
C GLN A 625 -25.38 20.02 32.26
N ASN A 626 -24.29 20.46 31.65
CA ASN A 626 -23.46 21.56 32.10
C ASN A 626 -24.07 22.93 31.69
N PRO A 627 -24.29 23.88 32.62
CA PRO A 627 -24.96 25.16 32.36
C PRO A 627 -24.18 26.14 31.44
N PHE A 628 -22.99 25.75 30.96
CA PHE A 628 -22.15 26.50 30.02
C PHE A 628 -22.03 25.81 28.66
N SER A 629 -22.94 24.89 28.30
CA SER A 629 -22.99 24.30 26.96
C SER A 629 -23.25 25.40 25.92
N SER A 630 -22.16 25.88 25.31
CA SER A 630 -22.21 26.84 24.23
C SER A 630 -22.97 26.22 23.07
N SER A 631 -23.93 26.94 22.48
CA SER A 631 -24.53 26.60 21.19
C SER A 631 -23.55 26.75 20.01
N ASP A 632 -22.24 26.81 20.28
CA ASP A 632 -21.17 26.91 19.29
C ASP A 632 -21.00 25.56 18.57
N PRO A 633 -21.23 25.50 17.25
CA PRO A 633 -20.99 24.31 16.42
C PRO A 633 -19.55 23.79 16.49
N ASN A 634 -18.58 24.66 16.82
CA ASN A 634 -17.17 24.32 16.93
C ASN A 634 -16.76 23.92 18.36
N SER A 635 -17.68 23.87 19.31
CA SER A 635 -17.37 23.35 20.64
C SER A 635 -16.95 21.88 20.59
N LYS A 636 -16.04 21.46 21.48
CA LYS A 636 -15.63 20.04 21.62
C LYS A 636 -16.84 19.10 21.70
N PHE A 637 -17.92 19.54 22.34
CA PHE A 637 -19.17 18.81 22.48
C PHE A 637 -19.83 18.49 21.14
N MET A 638 -20.05 19.52 20.32
CA MET A 638 -20.69 19.37 19.01
C MET A 638 -19.81 18.60 18.03
N LEU A 639 -18.50 18.82 18.09
CA LEU A 639 -17.52 18.11 17.26
C LEU A 639 -17.46 16.61 17.59
N LEU A 640 -17.49 16.25 18.87
CA LEU A 640 -17.55 14.85 19.29
C LEU A 640 -18.88 14.20 18.94
N ALA A 641 -20.01 14.87 19.18
CA ALA A 641 -21.33 14.29 18.89
C ALA A 641 -21.58 14.07 17.40
N ASN A 642 -21.00 14.91 16.54
CA ASN A 642 -21.16 14.81 15.09
C ASN A 642 -20.14 13.89 14.42
N TRP A 643 -19.12 13.42 15.14
CA TRP A 643 -18.14 12.52 14.56
C TRP A 643 -18.74 11.14 14.33
N LYS A 644 -18.69 10.66 13.09
CA LYS A 644 -19.22 9.36 12.69
C LYS A 644 -18.04 8.46 12.25
N PRO A 645 -17.40 7.73 13.17
CA PRO A 645 -16.20 6.93 12.83
C PRO A 645 -16.47 5.80 11.84
N PHE A 646 -17.73 5.36 11.72
CA PHE A 646 -18.15 4.29 10.80
C PHE A 646 -18.74 4.81 9.50
N SER A 647 -18.73 6.14 9.27
CA SER A 647 -19.00 6.71 7.96
C SER A 647 -17.69 7.08 7.28
N ASN A 648 -17.70 7.12 5.95
CA ASN A 648 -16.57 7.63 5.17
C ASN A 648 -16.61 9.17 5.08
N GLU A 649 -17.17 9.86 6.07
CA GLU A 649 -17.23 11.33 6.10
C GLU A 649 -15.98 11.90 6.76
N ALA A 650 -15.37 12.90 6.14
CA ALA A 650 -14.24 13.61 6.73
C ALA A 650 -14.69 14.46 7.92
N THR A 651 -14.01 14.33 9.06
CA THR A 651 -14.19 15.25 10.18
C THR A 651 -13.19 16.40 10.15
N THR A 652 -13.58 17.56 10.70
CA THR A 652 -12.81 18.82 10.62
C THR A 652 -11.69 18.93 11.64
N TRP A 653 -11.49 17.93 12.50
CA TRP A 653 -10.53 17.93 13.61
C TRP A 653 -9.89 16.54 13.77
N PHE A 654 -8.75 16.49 14.45
CA PHE A 654 -8.03 15.25 14.74
C PHE A 654 -7.57 15.19 16.21
N ASP A 655 -7.82 14.06 16.86
CA ASP A 655 -7.30 13.73 18.20
C ASP A 655 -6.89 12.25 18.28
N PRO A 656 -5.63 11.95 18.61
CA PRO A 656 -5.14 10.57 18.62
C PRO A 656 -5.72 9.71 19.75
N THR A 657 -6.15 10.31 20.87
CA THR A 657 -6.76 9.55 21.97
C THR A 657 -8.15 9.10 21.59
N TRP A 658 -8.98 9.99 21.04
CA TRP A 658 -10.34 9.66 20.62
C TRP A 658 -10.37 8.72 19.42
N MET A 659 -9.54 9.01 18.42
CA MET A 659 -9.59 8.31 17.14
C MET A 659 -8.81 6.99 17.16
N PHE A 660 -7.67 6.95 17.86
CA PHE A 660 -6.77 5.80 17.84
C PHE A 660 -6.55 5.14 19.20
N GLY A 661 -7.01 5.74 20.31
CA GLY A 661 -6.67 5.28 21.66
C GLY A 661 -5.20 5.56 22.04
N VAL A 662 -4.51 6.44 21.31
CA VAL A 662 -3.10 6.77 21.57
C VAL A 662 -3.03 7.99 22.48
N LYS A 663 -2.71 7.77 23.77
CA LYS A 663 -2.68 8.80 24.82
C LYS A 663 -1.33 9.52 24.92
N ASP A 664 -0.24 8.78 24.78
CA ASP A 664 1.11 9.30 25.06
C ASP A 664 1.83 9.87 23.81
N GLY A 665 1.14 9.96 22.68
CA GLY A 665 1.75 10.33 21.39
C GLY A 665 2.43 9.15 20.67
N PHE A 666 3.15 9.48 19.59
CA PHE A 666 3.77 8.52 18.68
C PHE A 666 5.30 8.49 18.81
N ASP A 667 5.90 7.34 18.52
CA ASP A 667 7.36 7.17 18.49
C ASP A 667 7.95 7.70 17.19
N ILE A 668 7.22 7.55 16.08
CA ILE A 668 7.61 8.07 14.76
C ILE A 668 6.42 8.77 14.11
N ILE A 669 6.64 9.98 13.60
CA ILE A 669 5.74 10.65 12.67
C ILE A 669 6.46 10.74 11.33
N ILE A 670 5.86 10.18 10.27
CA ILE A 670 6.47 10.11 8.94
C ILE A 670 5.45 10.46 7.86
N GLY A 671 5.86 11.14 6.80
CA GLY A 671 4.92 11.42 5.70
C GLY A 671 5.44 12.36 4.62
N ASN A 672 4.57 12.61 3.63
CA ASN A 672 4.71 13.67 2.64
C ASN A 672 3.55 14.66 2.80
N PRO A 673 3.65 15.65 3.71
CA PRO A 673 2.59 16.62 3.91
C PRO A 673 2.28 17.43 2.64
N PRO A 674 1.04 17.89 2.45
CA PRO A 674 0.66 18.64 1.27
C PRO A 674 1.35 20.02 1.18
N TYR A 675 1.72 20.44 -0.04
CA TYR A 675 2.42 21.72 -0.31
C TYR A 675 1.48 22.85 -0.75
N ILE A 676 0.40 23.05 -0.01
CA ILE A 676 -0.65 24.01 -0.37
C ILE A 676 -0.25 25.39 0.14
N SER A 677 -0.17 26.36 -0.77
CA SER A 677 0.14 27.73 -0.38
C SER A 677 -1.02 28.38 0.35
N THR A 678 -0.74 29.27 1.30
CA THR A 678 -1.76 30.12 1.96
C THR A 678 -2.72 30.82 1.00
N LYS A 679 -2.29 31.14 -0.23
CA LYS A 679 -3.17 31.73 -1.26
C LYS A 679 -4.28 30.78 -1.74
N GLY A 680 -4.08 29.48 -1.63
CA GLY A 680 -5.05 28.43 -1.98
C GLY A 680 -5.86 27.91 -0.79
N VAL A 681 -5.66 28.45 0.41
CA VAL A 681 -6.37 28.06 1.63
C VAL A 681 -7.52 29.05 1.88
N SER A 682 -8.70 28.54 2.25
CA SER A 682 -9.87 29.37 2.56
C SER A 682 -9.58 30.35 3.70
N ASP A 683 -10.22 31.52 3.70
CA ASP A 683 -10.02 32.52 4.77
C ASP A 683 -10.48 32.01 6.15
N GLN A 684 -11.44 31.07 6.19
CA GLN A 684 -11.83 30.39 7.42
C GLN A 684 -10.70 29.49 7.94
N THR A 685 -10.08 28.69 7.07
CA THR A 685 -8.97 27.81 7.45
C THR A 685 -7.74 28.60 7.89
N LYS A 686 -7.47 29.77 7.28
CA LYS A 686 -6.40 30.66 7.74
C LYS A 686 -6.63 31.14 9.17
N LYS A 687 -7.84 31.57 9.50
CA LYS A 687 -8.19 31.99 10.88
C LYS A 687 -8.00 30.85 11.87
N LEU A 688 -8.43 29.64 11.53
CA LEU A 688 -8.20 28.47 12.38
C LEU A 688 -6.71 28.20 12.61
N PHE A 689 -5.87 28.36 11.57
CA PHE A 689 -4.41 28.23 11.75
C PHE A 689 -3.83 29.33 12.64
N GLU A 690 -4.27 30.58 12.47
CA GLU A 690 -3.85 31.70 13.32
C GLU A 690 -4.26 31.49 14.78
N GLU A 691 -5.48 31.02 15.03
CA GLU A 691 -5.98 30.71 16.37
C GLU A 691 -5.20 29.56 17.03
N GLN A 692 -4.85 28.52 16.27
CA GLN A 692 -4.24 27.31 16.82
C GLN A 692 -2.71 27.37 16.92
N TYR A 693 -2.04 27.98 15.95
CA TYR A 693 -0.58 28.02 15.82
C TYR A 693 0.00 29.42 16.04
N GLY A 694 -0.84 30.47 16.08
CA GLY A 694 -0.41 31.86 16.17
C GLY A 694 0.02 32.47 14.82
N PHE A 695 -0.07 31.72 13.73
CA PHE A 695 0.27 32.17 12.37
C PHE A 695 -0.47 31.33 11.32
N ALA A 696 -0.63 31.87 10.11
CA ALA A 696 -1.06 31.11 8.93
C ALA A 696 0.06 31.08 7.90
N ASP A 697 0.36 29.90 7.38
CA ASP A 697 1.40 29.66 6.39
C ASP A 697 1.06 28.42 5.54
N ASP A 698 1.92 28.09 4.57
CA ASP A 698 1.73 26.91 3.72
C ASP A 698 1.57 25.65 4.58
N THR A 699 0.71 24.74 4.15
CA THR A 699 0.24 23.61 4.97
C THR A 699 1.38 22.74 5.49
N TYR A 700 2.41 22.47 4.69
CA TYR A 700 3.57 21.67 5.13
C TYR A 700 4.25 22.26 6.38
N ASN A 701 4.27 23.59 6.54
CA ASN A 701 4.84 24.23 7.73
C ASN A 701 4.04 23.85 8.97
N HIS A 702 2.71 23.96 8.91
CA HIS A 702 1.82 23.55 10.01
C HIS A 702 1.95 22.07 10.36
N PHE A 703 2.18 21.21 9.37
CA PHE A 703 2.43 19.79 9.61
C PHE A 703 3.70 19.53 10.42
N PHE A 704 4.77 20.32 10.27
CA PHE A 704 5.95 20.21 11.15
C PHE A 704 5.61 20.52 12.60
N PHE A 705 4.88 21.60 12.86
CA PHE A 705 4.44 21.95 14.21
C PHE A 705 3.53 20.87 14.80
N LYS A 706 2.56 20.40 14.01
CA LYS A 706 1.65 19.33 14.43
C LYS A 706 2.38 18.00 14.65
N GLY A 707 3.37 17.67 13.82
CA GLY A 707 4.19 16.46 13.95
C GLY A 707 4.96 16.44 15.25
N ILE A 708 5.66 17.53 15.59
CA ILE A 708 6.37 17.67 16.88
C ILE A 708 5.40 17.61 18.07
N GLU A 709 4.20 18.19 17.95
CA GLU A 709 3.17 18.08 18.99
C GLU A 709 2.73 16.62 19.23
N LEU A 710 2.50 15.86 18.16
CA LEU A 710 2.01 14.47 18.24
C LEU A 710 3.09 13.45 18.67
N LEU A 711 4.37 13.82 18.65
CA LEU A 711 5.47 12.96 19.08
C LEU A 711 5.57 12.85 20.61
N LYS A 712 5.97 11.67 21.07
CA LYS A 712 6.57 11.47 22.40
C LYS A 712 7.87 12.25 22.52
N ASP A 713 8.28 12.55 23.75
CA ASP A 713 9.63 13.03 24.01
C ASP A 713 10.65 11.98 23.53
N GLY A 714 11.63 12.44 22.76
CA GLY A 714 12.61 11.60 22.08
C GLY A 714 12.12 10.95 20.78
N GLY A 715 10.86 11.11 20.39
CA GLY A 715 10.32 10.55 19.14
C GLY A 715 10.88 11.20 17.88
N ILE A 716 10.74 10.53 16.73
CA ILE A 716 11.34 10.91 15.45
C ILE A 716 10.30 11.47 14.48
N LEU A 717 10.53 12.67 13.95
CA LEU A 717 9.79 13.25 12.84
C LEU A 717 10.58 13.09 11.55
N SER A 718 9.97 12.57 10.49
CA SER A 718 10.57 12.41 9.17
C SER A 718 9.62 12.88 8.07
N TYR A 719 9.90 14.04 7.46
CA TYR A 719 9.07 14.58 6.38
C TYR A 719 9.87 14.88 5.14
N ILE A 720 9.27 14.58 3.98
CA ILE A 720 9.63 15.20 2.71
C ILE A 720 8.77 16.45 2.52
N SER A 721 9.41 17.58 2.25
CA SER A 721 8.73 18.87 2.12
C SER A 721 9.43 19.79 1.13
N SER A 722 8.80 20.91 0.78
CA SER A 722 9.45 21.95 -0.03
C SER A 722 10.66 22.53 0.68
N LYS A 723 11.81 22.61 0.00
CA LYS A 723 13.04 23.20 0.57
C LYS A 723 13.02 24.72 0.73
N THR A 724 11.89 25.36 0.39
CA THR A 724 11.69 26.81 0.49
C THR A 724 11.89 27.36 1.90
N PHE A 725 11.69 26.54 2.94
CA PHE A 725 11.93 26.96 4.32
C PHE A 725 13.40 27.22 4.67
N TRP A 726 14.35 26.85 3.82
CA TRP A 726 15.77 27.14 4.06
C TRP A 726 16.07 28.64 4.00
N THR A 727 15.45 29.35 3.06
CA THR A 727 15.83 30.73 2.73
C THR A 727 14.73 31.75 2.96
N ILE A 728 13.45 31.36 2.86
CA ILE A 728 12.35 32.34 2.93
C ILE A 728 12.18 32.88 4.35
N GLN A 729 12.04 34.20 4.48
CA GLN A 729 11.95 34.87 5.77
C GLN A 729 10.70 34.47 6.58
N THR A 730 9.55 34.27 5.90
CA THR A 730 8.29 33.87 6.56
C THR A 730 8.38 32.51 7.25
N LYS A 731 9.33 31.65 6.84
CA LYS A 731 9.58 30.31 7.40
C LYS A 731 10.56 30.30 8.57
N LYS A 732 10.85 31.47 9.17
CA LYS A 732 11.76 31.58 10.32
C LYS A 732 11.30 30.74 11.50
N ASN A 733 10.00 30.71 11.75
CA ASN A 733 9.36 29.90 12.79
C ASN A 733 9.68 28.40 12.65
N LEU A 734 9.70 27.86 11.43
CA LEU A 734 10.04 26.47 11.16
C LEU A 734 11.51 26.20 11.47
N ARG A 735 12.41 27.08 11.03
CA ARG A 735 13.84 26.95 11.36
C ARG A 735 14.08 27.00 12.87
N GLU A 736 13.40 27.90 13.58
CA GLU A 736 13.46 27.97 15.05
C GLU A 736 12.88 26.73 15.73
N LEU A 737 11.80 26.13 15.18
CA LEU A 737 11.26 24.88 15.68
C LEU A 737 12.28 23.73 15.50
N LEU A 738 12.91 23.63 14.33
CA LEU A 738 13.91 22.60 14.05
C LEU A 738 15.14 22.77 14.94
N LEU A 739 15.65 23.99 15.12
CA LEU A 739 16.83 24.26 15.96
C LEU A 739 16.59 24.09 17.48
N LYS A 740 15.33 24.05 17.92
CA LYS A 740 14.97 23.67 19.30
C LYS A 740 15.02 22.16 19.53
N ASN A 741 15.20 21.39 18.48
CA ASN A 741 15.14 19.93 18.48
C ASN A 741 16.41 19.33 17.86
N THR A 742 16.79 18.10 18.21
CA THR A 742 17.97 17.42 17.66
C THR A 742 17.75 17.08 16.19
N LEU A 743 18.44 17.80 15.31
CA LEU A 743 18.37 17.58 13.86
C LEU A 743 19.36 16.50 13.43
N TRP A 744 18.85 15.41 12.85
CA TRP A 744 19.68 14.29 12.40
C TRP A 744 20.03 14.36 10.92
N LEU A 745 19.08 14.79 10.08
CA LEU A 745 19.27 14.80 8.63
C LEU A 745 18.49 15.95 7.99
N ILE A 746 19.16 16.68 7.09
CA ILE A 746 18.51 17.46 6.04
C ILE A 746 19.17 17.05 4.71
N TYR A 747 18.36 16.52 3.79
CA TYR A 747 18.85 15.99 2.52
C TYR A 747 18.12 16.64 1.35
N ASP A 748 18.84 17.28 0.43
CA ASP A 748 18.28 17.85 -0.80
C ASP A 748 17.94 16.70 -1.77
N THR A 749 16.66 16.50 -2.05
CA THR A 749 16.23 15.49 -3.01
C THR A 749 16.17 16.03 -4.44
N ALA A 750 16.52 17.30 -4.64
CA ALA A 750 16.28 18.05 -5.87
C ALA A 750 14.80 17.98 -6.26
N ASN A 751 14.49 17.50 -7.46
CA ASN A 751 13.12 17.26 -7.92
C ASN A 751 12.90 15.77 -8.18
N PRO A 752 12.49 14.99 -7.15
CA PRO A 752 12.28 13.57 -7.31
C PRO A 752 10.92 13.23 -7.94
N PHE A 753 10.04 14.21 -8.11
CA PHE A 753 8.68 14.02 -8.61
C PHE A 753 8.61 14.35 -10.10
N ALA A 754 8.37 13.33 -10.94
CA ALA A 754 8.33 13.50 -12.40
C ALA A 754 7.27 14.52 -12.90
N SER A 755 6.26 14.83 -12.09
CA SER A 755 5.11 15.68 -12.46
C SER A 755 5.04 17.02 -11.72
N ALA A 756 5.88 17.26 -10.71
CA ALA A 756 5.89 18.51 -9.94
C ALA A 756 7.16 19.32 -10.25
N MET A 757 7.05 20.64 -10.38
CA MET A 757 8.21 21.54 -10.41
C MET A 757 8.40 22.16 -9.01
N VAL A 758 8.70 21.31 -8.02
CA VAL A 758 8.98 21.77 -6.66
C VAL A 758 10.25 21.08 -6.18
N ASP A 759 11.24 21.88 -5.82
CA ASP A 759 12.42 21.34 -5.16
C ASP A 759 12.05 20.93 -3.72
N THR A 760 12.38 19.69 -3.37
CA THR A 760 12.06 19.11 -2.07
C THR A 760 13.30 18.72 -1.29
N CYS A 761 13.13 18.58 0.01
CA CYS A 761 14.13 18.03 0.90
C CYS A 761 13.47 17.09 1.93
N ILE A 762 14.26 16.13 2.39
CA ILE A 762 13.91 15.26 3.53
C ILE A 762 14.48 15.89 4.79
N THR A 763 13.69 15.95 5.86
CA THR A 763 14.11 16.42 7.19
C THR A 763 13.78 15.35 8.21
N ILE A 764 14.81 14.88 8.94
CA ILE A 764 14.67 13.98 10.08
C ILE A 764 15.12 14.72 11.34
N VAL A 765 14.20 14.88 12.29
CA VAL A 765 14.42 15.60 13.54
C VAL A 765 13.84 14.79 14.70
N GLN A 766 14.53 14.79 15.82
CA GLN A 766 14.12 14.13 17.04
C GLN A 766 13.60 15.15 18.05
N LYS A 767 12.46 14.87 18.69
CA LYS A 767 11.85 15.73 19.71
C LYS A 767 12.64 15.68 21.02
N GLN A 768 13.78 16.34 21.02
CA GLN A 768 14.70 16.41 22.16
C GLN A 768 15.56 17.66 21.98
N GLN A 769 15.96 18.33 23.06
CA GLN A 769 16.90 19.44 22.93
C GLN A 769 18.24 18.96 22.34
N PRO A 770 18.85 19.72 21.42
CA PRO A 770 20.16 19.39 20.86
C PRO A 770 21.22 19.29 21.96
N ASP A 771 22.06 18.27 21.89
CA ASP A 771 23.31 18.22 22.66
C ASP A 771 24.42 19.01 21.93
N GLU A 772 25.61 19.11 22.54
CA GLU A 772 26.76 19.84 21.98
C GLU A 772 27.19 19.35 20.58
N GLN A 773 26.89 18.09 20.22
CA GLN A 773 27.24 17.53 18.91
C GLN A 773 26.22 17.88 17.83
N HIS A 774 25.04 18.36 18.21
CA HIS A 774 23.92 18.66 17.33
C HIS A 774 23.51 20.15 17.35
N VAL A 775 24.30 21.02 17.99
CA VAL A 775 24.14 22.48 17.87
C VAL A 775 24.66 22.94 16.50
N ILE A 776 23.78 23.56 15.71
CA ILE A 776 24.04 24.05 14.34
C ILE A 776 24.53 25.50 14.35
#